data_AF-A0A2D9E9C9-F1
#
_entry.id   AF-A0A2D9E9C9-F1
#
_cell.length_a   1.000
_cell.length_b   1.000
_cell.length_c   1.000
_cell.angle_alpha   90.00
_cell.angle_beta   90.00
_cell.angle_gamma   90.00
#
_symmetry.space_group_name_H-M   'P 1'
#
loop_
_entity.id
_entity.type
_entity.pdbx_description
1 polymer ?
#
loop_
_entity_poly.entity_id
_entity_poly.type
_entity_poly.pdbx_seq_one_letter_code
_entity_poly.pdbx_strand_id
1 'polypeptide(L)'
;MRIFKYTIVALVCNTCTLIQAQNSILDLRLNYPVGSTVTATGIITSGNDLGSVRYLQDATAGIALYPGSDWSDWSFEPNPGDEISITGEVTEYNGLLEIGPNLSTVELLSSGNSLPNPQIITPSQLAENLEGMIVEIPGSTFEAGGQIIEGNNTYNFSSGGETGIIYVRSSNSLVGTTLNGCEMDLRGICSQFSFDGFGGYQLLPRGAADMVSTSGICLTSDVVQSNITTNSFDLTWSTDIEGSSIVEWGTTPDLGNTTDGGMVSTDHTVTLTGLEPGVLYYARVYSSSGSEEVYSPTRVYATVSSSSGDIHVYFTGSVDHSVATEELAMSLGTNTNDTIAAWITSAQHTLDLAFYNLNNVAIEDAINTAAANGVEIRYIAEASNANIGVGNLDSSIPVHYRMDGEGSGMHNKIVIADADYPESAFVLTGSTNMTTGNLNTDKNNVIVLEDQSIARGYRLEFNEMWGSDGMVPDDSNSKFGPDKSINTPKKFIIGGSPVELYFSPSDGTTSAIRKTIETTDYSMFFALLAFTRDDLADAIIAETSFFVTPTGAIEEENVTGSEFTTLLDAGVEVYSHQGISGSLHHKYAVVDHVEPLSDPTVITGSHNWSSSAENTNDENTLFIHDARVANLYYQEFKGLLQSMGVDSVEDEEGKLILSIYPNPATSRVFMEVDEKLLGEMISIKDISGREVMQILLNNIRSTIEISHLNSGIYFLSTTSLSESLRLSVQ
;
A
#
# COMPACT_ATOMS: atom_id res chain seq x y z
N MET A 1 1.90 -95.09 -6.90
CA MET A 1 3.12 -95.29 -7.72
C MET A 1 4.00 -94.06 -7.53
N ARG A 2 5.22 -94.25 -7.00
CA ARG A 2 6.45 -93.40 -6.99
C ARG A 2 6.30 -91.86 -7.07
N ILE A 3 6.65 -91.09 -6.03
CA ILE A 3 7.98 -90.56 -5.64
C ILE A 3 8.62 -89.59 -6.67
N PHE A 4 8.83 -88.31 -6.28
CA PHE A 4 10.10 -87.52 -6.26
C PHE A 4 9.77 -86.01 -6.02
N LYS A 5 10.03 -85.43 -4.82
CA LYS A 5 11.16 -84.54 -4.41
C LYS A 5 11.40 -83.35 -5.38
N TYR A 6 11.48 -82.08 -4.97
CA TYR A 6 12.44 -81.49 -4.00
C TYR A 6 11.99 -80.16 -3.38
N THR A 7 12.57 -79.91 -2.20
CA THR A 7 12.48 -78.79 -1.26
C THR A 7 13.14 -77.49 -1.74
N ILE A 8 12.49 -76.34 -1.54
CA ILE A 8 13.08 -75.06 -1.11
C ILE A 8 12.08 -74.42 -0.12
N VAL A 9 12.50 -74.19 1.12
CA VAL A 9 11.73 -73.43 2.13
C VAL A 9 12.47 -72.13 2.37
N ALA A 10 11.79 -71.02 2.09
CA ALA A 10 12.10 -69.67 2.56
C ALA A 10 10.76 -69.00 2.92
N LEU A 11 10.81 -67.95 3.76
CA LEU A 11 9.70 -67.11 4.25
C LEU A 11 8.89 -67.74 5.40
N VAL A 12 8.52 -67.06 6.50
CA VAL A 12 8.19 -65.65 6.73
C VAL A 12 8.47 -65.28 8.20
N CYS A 13 9.22 -64.20 8.47
CA CYS A 13 9.09 -63.45 9.72
C CYS A 13 7.92 -62.47 9.54
N ASN A 14 6.85 -62.64 10.33
CA ASN A 14 5.76 -61.69 10.44
C ASN A 14 6.22 -60.51 11.30
N THR A 15 6.50 -59.37 10.69
CA THR A 15 6.49 -58.08 11.37
C THR A 15 5.05 -57.58 11.38
N CYS A 16 4.39 -57.70 12.54
CA CYS A 16 3.17 -56.95 12.83
C CYS A 16 3.52 -55.45 12.81
N THR A 17 3.00 -54.71 11.84
CA THR A 17 2.89 -53.25 11.92
C THR A 17 1.71 -52.93 12.82
N LEU A 18 2.00 -52.42 14.03
CA LEU A 18 1.00 -51.81 14.90
C LEU A 18 0.46 -50.56 14.19
N ILE A 19 -0.84 -50.55 13.88
CA ILE A 19 -1.55 -49.34 13.51
C ILE A 19 -1.71 -48.55 14.82
N GLN A 20 -0.97 -47.46 14.99
CA GLN A 20 -1.22 -46.54 16.10
C GLN A 20 -2.46 -45.71 15.76
N ALA A 21 -3.45 -45.74 16.66
CA ALA A 21 -4.56 -44.80 16.62
C ALA A 21 -4.06 -43.44 17.11
N GLN A 22 -4.43 -42.37 16.39
CA GLN A 22 -4.13 -41.00 16.74
C GLN A 22 -4.68 -40.68 18.15
N ASN A 23 -3.83 -40.16 19.05
CA ASN A 23 -4.21 -39.94 20.45
C ASN A 23 -4.41 -38.46 20.82
N SER A 24 -3.82 -37.52 20.07
CA SER A 24 -3.95 -36.08 20.32
C SER A 24 -3.59 -35.26 19.07
N ILE A 25 -3.78 -33.94 19.12
CA ILE A 25 -3.33 -33.02 18.06
C ILE A 25 -1.80 -33.02 17.96
N LEU A 26 -1.06 -33.09 19.07
CA LEU A 26 0.41 -33.19 19.00
C LEU A 26 0.86 -34.48 18.28
N ASP A 27 0.18 -35.60 18.53
CA ASP A 27 0.45 -36.87 17.86
C ASP A 27 0.19 -36.79 16.34
N LEU A 28 -0.88 -36.09 15.94
CA LEU A 28 -1.16 -35.74 14.54
C LEU A 28 0.05 -35.02 13.94
N ARG A 29 0.43 -33.88 14.52
CA ARG A 29 1.48 -33.00 14.00
C ARG A 29 2.82 -33.73 13.83
N LEU A 30 3.17 -34.62 14.75
CA LEU A 30 4.47 -35.29 14.77
C LEU A 30 4.54 -36.55 13.89
N ASN A 31 3.42 -37.25 13.70
CA ASN A 31 3.43 -38.60 13.16
C ASN A 31 2.63 -38.77 11.86
N TYR A 32 1.87 -37.75 11.42
CA TYR A 32 1.03 -37.83 10.24
C TYR A 32 1.46 -36.76 9.22
N PRO A 33 2.16 -37.15 8.13
CA PRO A 33 2.62 -36.19 7.12
C PRO A 33 1.45 -35.63 6.30
N VAL A 34 1.70 -34.51 5.62
CA VAL A 34 0.80 -33.92 4.61
C VAL A 34 0.29 -34.99 3.63
N GLY A 35 -1.01 -34.96 3.35
CA GLY A 35 -1.76 -35.96 2.59
C GLY A 35 -2.38 -37.08 3.43
N SER A 36 -2.09 -37.14 4.73
CA SER A 36 -2.71 -38.12 5.64
C SER A 36 -4.15 -37.72 5.98
N THR A 37 -5.07 -38.68 6.01
CA THR A 37 -6.40 -38.46 6.60
C THR A 37 -6.36 -38.73 8.10
N VAL A 38 -6.76 -37.74 8.90
CA VAL A 38 -6.65 -37.73 10.36
C VAL A 38 -7.99 -37.37 10.99
N THR A 39 -8.17 -37.70 12.27
CA THR A 39 -9.34 -37.27 13.06
C THR A 39 -8.88 -36.55 14.32
N ALA A 40 -9.12 -35.24 14.40
CA ALA A 40 -8.78 -34.42 15.55
C ALA A 40 -10.03 -34.13 16.40
N THR A 41 -9.83 -33.91 17.69
CA THR A 41 -10.89 -33.47 18.61
C THR A 41 -10.31 -32.45 19.57
N GLY A 42 -11.03 -31.35 19.79
CA GLY A 42 -10.56 -30.25 20.64
C GLY A 42 -11.58 -29.13 20.75
N ILE A 43 -11.18 -28.04 21.39
CA ILE A 43 -11.97 -26.83 21.55
C ILE A 43 -11.61 -25.84 20.46
N ILE A 44 -12.61 -25.27 19.81
CA ILE A 44 -12.45 -24.17 18.86
C ILE A 44 -12.06 -22.91 19.63
N THR A 45 -10.97 -22.27 19.23
CA THR A 45 -10.39 -21.10 19.90
C THR A 45 -10.58 -19.80 19.14
N SER A 46 -11.02 -19.85 17.88
CA SER A 46 -11.24 -18.68 17.01
C SER A 46 -12.62 -18.68 16.34
N GLY A 47 -13.08 -17.50 15.95
CA GLY A 47 -14.34 -17.28 15.23
C GLY A 47 -14.13 -16.54 13.91
N ASN A 48 -15.17 -15.84 13.46
CA ASN A 48 -15.21 -15.18 12.16
C ASN A 48 -14.20 -14.02 12.00
N ASP A 49 -13.67 -13.46 13.10
CA ASP A 49 -12.61 -12.45 13.05
C ASP A 49 -11.37 -12.94 12.27
N LEU A 50 -11.15 -14.26 12.19
CA LEU A 50 -10.05 -14.87 11.44
C LEU A 50 -10.48 -15.47 10.08
N GLY A 51 -11.62 -15.04 9.53
CA GLY A 51 -12.14 -15.47 8.24
C GLY A 51 -12.82 -16.83 8.32
N SER A 52 -12.66 -17.68 7.30
CA SER A 52 -13.21 -19.04 7.31
C SER A 52 -12.36 -20.06 8.06
N VAL A 53 -11.08 -19.79 8.28
CA VAL A 53 -10.20 -20.69 9.05
C VAL A 53 -10.64 -20.71 10.53
N ARG A 54 -10.69 -21.90 11.13
CA ARG A 54 -10.92 -22.08 12.57
C ARG A 54 -9.71 -22.74 13.20
N TYR A 55 -9.38 -22.39 14.45
CA TYR A 55 -8.31 -23.04 15.18
C TYR A 55 -8.88 -23.97 16.23
N LEU A 56 -8.38 -25.20 16.25
CA LEU A 56 -8.78 -26.27 17.15
C LEU A 56 -7.62 -26.57 18.10
N GLN A 57 -7.88 -26.62 19.40
CA GLN A 57 -6.84 -26.87 20.39
C GLN A 57 -7.29 -27.91 21.41
N ASP A 58 -6.41 -28.87 21.69
CA ASP A 58 -6.55 -29.82 22.79
C ASP A 58 -5.51 -29.53 23.89
N ALA A 59 -5.39 -30.42 24.88
CA ALA A 59 -4.42 -30.24 25.97
C ALA A 59 -2.94 -30.35 25.55
N THR A 60 -2.67 -30.74 24.30
CA THR A 60 -1.33 -31.09 23.79
C THR A 60 -0.82 -30.13 22.71
N ALA A 61 -1.67 -29.68 21.79
CA ALA A 61 -1.30 -28.76 20.71
C ALA A 61 -2.54 -28.11 20.06
N GLY A 62 -2.30 -27.16 19.14
CA GLY A 62 -3.29 -26.56 18.26
C GLY A 62 -3.11 -26.95 16.79
N ILE A 63 -4.16 -26.77 15.98
CA ILE A 63 -4.13 -26.97 14.53
C ILE A 63 -5.18 -26.09 13.83
N ALA A 64 -4.86 -25.59 12.64
CA ALA A 64 -5.80 -24.87 11.79
C ALA A 64 -6.77 -25.83 11.09
N LEU A 65 -7.99 -25.36 10.84
CA LEU A 65 -9.05 -26.06 10.12
C LEU A 65 -9.51 -25.21 8.96
N TYR A 66 -9.42 -25.74 7.74
CA TYR A 66 -9.88 -25.07 6.53
C TYR A 66 -11.04 -25.83 5.87
N PRO A 67 -12.23 -25.23 5.73
CA PRO A 67 -13.39 -25.93 5.16
C PRO A 67 -13.38 -26.03 3.62
N GLY A 68 -12.38 -25.44 2.95
CA GLY A 68 -12.31 -25.36 1.48
C GLY A 68 -12.92 -24.09 0.89
N SER A 69 -13.91 -23.51 1.56
CA SER A 69 -14.54 -22.23 1.24
C SER A 69 -14.95 -21.52 2.53
N ASP A 70 -16.25 -21.48 2.83
CA ASP A 70 -16.82 -21.09 4.11
C ASP A 70 -17.47 -22.30 4.80
N TRP A 71 -18.07 -22.09 5.97
CA TRP A 71 -18.73 -23.17 6.72
C TRP A 71 -20.19 -23.42 6.29
N SER A 72 -20.69 -22.77 5.23
CA SER A 72 -22.10 -22.87 4.82
C SER A 72 -22.49 -24.25 4.27
N ASP A 73 -21.50 -25.00 3.75
CA ASP A 73 -21.68 -26.39 3.30
C ASP A 73 -21.77 -27.40 4.46
N TRP A 74 -21.55 -26.96 5.70
CA TRP A 74 -21.57 -27.80 6.90
C TRP A 74 -22.84 -27.58 7.73
N SER A 75 -23.17 -28.57 8.56
CA SER A 75 -24.42 -28.57 9.36
C SER A 75 -24.43 -27.51 10.46
N PHE A 76 -23.27 -26.97 10.81
CA PHE A 76 -23.08 -25.86 11.72
C PHE A 76 -21.73 -25.19 11.40
N GLU A 77 -21.60 -23.94 11.81
CA GLU A 77 -20.34 -23.20 11.79
C GLU A 77 -19.65 -23.33 13.15
N PRO A 78 -18.39 -23.82 13.23
CA PRO A 78 -17.67 -23.90 14.49
C PRO A 78 -17.38 -22.52 15.07
N ASN A 79 -17.66 -22.32 16.36
CA ASN A 79 -17.46 -21.07 17.09
C ASN A 79 -16.58 -21.25 18.34
N PRO A 80 -15.95 -20.18 18.85
CA PRO A 80 -15.16 -20.25 20.09
C PRO A 80 -15.91 -20.93 21.24
N GLY A 81 -15.30 -21.96 21.84
CA GLY A 81 -15.89 -22.76 22.92
C GLY A 81 -16.67 -23.99 22.46
N ASP A 82 -16.85 -24.20 21.16
CA ASP A 82 -17.35 -25.46 20.62
C ASP A 82 -16.28 -26.54 20.75
N GLU A 83 -16.66 -27.71 21.26
CA GLU A 83 -15.86 -28.92 21.18
C GLU A 83 -16.32 -29.73 19.97
N ILE A 84 -15.41 -29.97 19.03
CA ILE A 84 -15.74 -30.68 17.80
C ILE A 84 -14.84 -31.89 17.58
N SER A 85 -15.35 -32.88 16.86
CA SER A 85 -14.56 -33.93 16.22
C SER A 85 -14.54 -33.70 14.71
N ILE A 86 -13.36 -33.67 14.11
CA ILE A 86 -13.18 -33.36 12.68
C ILE A 86 -12.28 -34.39 12.02
N THR A 87 -12.70 -34.90 10.85
CA THR A 87 -11.92 -35.83 10.02
C THR A 87 -11.65 -35.21 8.66
N GLY A 88 -10.38 -35.08 8.28
CA GLY A 88 -9.97 -34.50 7.00
C GLY A 88 -8.53 -34.83 6.64
N GLU A 89 -8.11 -34.38 5.47
CA GLU A 89 -6.74 -34.44 4.99
C GLU A 89 -5.86 -33.39 5.69
N VAL A 90 -4.64 -33.76 6.09
CA VAL A 90 -3.61 -32.83 6.55
C VAL A 90 -3.00 -32.15 5.33
N THR A 91 -3.01 -30.82 5.28
CA THR A 91 -2.37 -30.03 4.24
C THR A 91 -1.52 -28.92 4.84
N GLU A 92 -0.79 -28.22 3.98
CA GLU A 92 0.03 -27.08 4.35
C GLU A 92 -0.21 -25.96 3.34
N TYR A 93 -0.51 -24.76 3.84
CA TYR A 93 -0.78 -23.58 3.02
C TYR A 93 0.06 -22.41 3.51
N ASN A 94 1.05 -21.98 2.70
CA ASN A 94 2.04 -20.95 3.07
C ASN A 94 2.65 -21.21 4.46
N GLY A 95 3.13 -22.43 4.69
CA GLY A 95 3.73 -22.87 5.95
C GLY A 95 2.72 -23.30 7.02
N LEU A 96 1.48 -22.79 6.98
CA LEU A 96 0.46 -23.13 7.99
C LEU A 96 0.02 -24.59 7.88
N LEU A 97 0.21 -25.39 8.93
CA LEU A 97 -0.28 -26.76 8.99
C LEU A 97 -1.78 -26.81 9.33
N GLU A 98 -2.58 -27.44 8.47
CA GLU A 98 -4.04 -27.46 8.60
C GLU A 98 -4.68 -28.83 8.33
N ILE A 99 -5.92 -28.99 8.80
CA ILE A 99 -6.82 -30.06 8.37
C ILE A 99 -7.86 -29.46 7.43
N GLY A 100 -7.87 -29.89 6.17
CA GLY A 100 -8.62 -29.25 5.10
C GLY A 100 -7.82 -29.23 3.80
N PRO A 101 -8.39 -28.77 2.67
CA PRO A 101 -9.81 -28.45 2.47
C PRO A 101 -10.71 -29.70 2.36
N ASN A 102 -10.11 -30.90 2.20
CA ASN A 102 -10.83 -32.15 1.99
C ASN A 102 -11.34 -32.75 3.31
N LEU A 103 -12.34 -32.11 3.90
CA LEU A 103 -13.01 -32.57 5.11
C LEU A 103 -14.07 -33.64 4.78
N SER A 104 -14.23 -34.63 5.67
CA SER A 104 -15.17 -35.75 5.51
C SER A 104 -16.20 -35.84 6.63
N THR A 105 -15.86 -35.40 7.84
CA THR A 105 -16.75 -35.37 9.00
C THR A 105 -16.44 -34.14 9.84
N VAL A 106 -17.48 -33.42 10.27
CA VAL A 106 -17.41 -32.36 11.28
C VAL A 106 -18.60 -32.59 12.21
N GLU A 107 -18.32 -32.93 13.47
CA GLU A 107 -19.34 -33.25 14.48
C GLU A 107 -19.18 -32.33 15.69
N LEU A 108 -20.26 -31.64 16.07
CA LEU A 108 -20.33 -30.87 17.32
C LEU A 108 -20.56 -31.83 18.50
N LEU A 109 -19.61 -31.88 19.43
CA LEU A 109 -19.69 -32.71 20.63
C LEU A 109 -20.33 -31.94 21.80
N SER A 110 -19.90 -30.70 22.01
CA SER A 110 -20.42 -29.81 23.04
C SER A 110 -20.19 -28.34 22.66
N SER A 111 -20.87 -27.39 23.31
CA SER A 111 -20.77 -25.95 23.01
C SER A 111 -20.75 -25.13 24.30
N GLY A 112 -20.17 -23.93 24.24
CA GLY A 112 -20.05 -23.01 25.37
C GLY A 112 -19.02 -23.44 26.42
N ASN A 113 -18.01 -24.23 26.02
CA ASN A 113 -16.90 -24.59 26.89
C ASN A 113 -15.97 -23.40 27.12
N SER A 114 -15.27 -23.40 28.25
CA SER A 114 -14.18 -22.46 28.47
C SER A 114 -13.07 -22.68 27.46
N LEU A 115 -12.52 -21.59 26.93
CA LEU A 115 -11.35 -21.65 26.08
C LEU A 115 -10.12 -22.16 26.87
N PRO A 116 -9.16 -22.82 26.21
CA PRO A 116 -7.85 -23.08 26.81
C PRO A 116 -7.23 -21.79 27.34
N ASN A 117 -6.55 -21.88 28.48
CA ASN A 117 -5.81 -20.73 29.00
C ASN A 117 -4.67 -20.39 28.04
N PRO A 118 -4.47 -19.10 27.70
CA PRO A 118 -3.32 -18.65 26.92
C PRO A 118 -2.00 -19.09 27.55
N GLN A 119 -1.07 -19.57 26.74
CA GLN A 119 0.30 -19.76 27.18
C GLN A 119 1.03 -18.41 27.18
N ILE A 120 1.56 -18.00 28.33
CA ILE A 120 2.36 -16.78 28.44
C ILE A 120 3.72 -17.01 27.79
N ILE A 121 4.07 -16.18 26.81
CA ILE A 121 5.31 -16.28 26.04
C ILE A 121 5.95 -14.90 25.79
N THR A 122 7.18 -14.89 25.29
CA THR A 122 7.82 -13.70 24.71
C THR A 122 7.69 -13.71 23.18
N PRO A 123 7.90 -12.58 22.47
CA PRO A 123 7.84 -12.55 21.01
C PRO A 123 8.74 -13.60 20.33
N SER A 124 9.96 -13.81 20.81
CA SER A 124 10.90 -14.80 20.24
C SER A 124 10.46 -16.27 20.37
N GLN A 125 9.44 -16.53 21.18
CA GLN A 125 8.86 -17.86 21.38
C GLN A 125 7.68 -18.14 20.44
N LEU A 126 7.24 -17.18 19.62
CA LEU A 126 6.32 -17.43 18.50
C LEU A 126 7.02 -18.36 17.50
N ALA A 127 6.64 -19.63 17.52
CA ALA A 127 7.35 -20.70 16.83
C ALA A 127 6.45 -21.91 16.57
N GLU A 128 6.96 -22.83 15.75
CA GLU A 128 6.28 -24.05 15.28
C GLU A 128 5.57 -24.84 16.37
N ASN A 129 6.21 -24.97 17.54
CA ASN A 129 5.67 -25.77 18.63
C ASN A 129 4.43 -25.16 19.30
N LEU A 130 4.08 -23.91 18.97
CA LEU A 130 2.89 -23.20 19.45
C LEU A 130 1.90 -22.92 18.32
N GLU A 131 2.18 -23.32 17.08
CA GLU A 131 1.30 -23.07 15.95
C GLU A 131 -0.12 -23.63 16.21
N GLY A 132 -1.12 -22.79 15.97
CA GLY A 132 -2.54 -23.04 16.22
C GLY A 132 -2.97 -22.92 17.68
N MET A 133 -2.07 -22.60 18.61
CA MET A 133 -2.39 -22.44 20.04
C MET A 133 -2.68 -20.99 20.41
N ILE A 134 -3.57 -20.80 21.39
CA ILE A 134 -3.76 -19.50 22.03
C ILE A 134 -2.58 -19.16 22.96
N VAL A 135 -2.02 -17.97 22.77
CA VAL A 135 -0.88 -17.45 23.54
C VAL A 135 -1.17 -16.03 24.06
N GLU A 136 -0.41 -15.60 25.06
CA GLU A 136 -0.44 -14.24 25.61
C GLU A 136 0.99 -13.69 25.69
N ILE A 137 1.18 -12.46 25.22
CA ILE A 137 2.44 -11.72 25.29
C ILE A 137 2.18 -10.45 26.11
N PRO A 138 2.57 -10.44 27.39
CA PRO A 138 2.31 -9.32 28.28
C PRO A 138 3.19 -8.12 27.95
N GLY A 139 2.76 -6.92 28.36
CA GLY A 139 3.59 -5.72 28.29
C GLY A 139 3.97 -5.30 26.86
N SER A 140 3.09 -5.55 25.89
CA SER A 140 3.33 -5.24 24.49
C SER A 140 2.96 -3.79 24.17
N THR A 141 3.77 -3.15 23.33
CA THR A 141 3.53 -1.78 22.81
C THR A 141 3.64 -1.78 21.29
N PHE A 142 2.90 -0.90 20.62
CA PHE A 142 2.95 -0.77 19.17
C PHE A 142 3.69 0.48 18.77
N GLU A 143 4.70 0.34 17.89
CA GLU A 143 5.30 1.51 17.28
C GLU A 143 4.24 2.26 16.47
N ALA A 144 3.39 1.54 15.74
CA ALA A 144 2.25 2.09 14.97
C ALA A 144 1.07 2.61 15.83
N GLY A 145 1.22 2.73 17.16
CA GLY A 145 0.15 3.22 18.03
C GLY A 145 -0.42 4.56 17.56
N GLY A 146 -1.75 4.66 17.47
CA GLY A 146 -2.47 5.80 16.93
C GLY A 146 -2.92 5.66 15.47
N GLN A 147 -2.38 4.70 14.71
CA GLN A 147 -2.84 4.38 13.35
C GLN A 147 -4.19 3.65 13.37
N ILE A 148 -4.95 3.74 12.27
CA ILE A 148 -6.14 2.91 12.06
C ILE A 148 -5.69 1.49 11.67
N ILE A 149 -6.32 0.48 12.26
CA ILE A 149 -6.09 -0.92 11.93
C ILE A 149 -6.79 -1.24 10.61
N GLU A 150 -6.04 -1.79 9.67
CA GLU A 150 -6.47 -2.18 8.34
C GLU A 150 -6.64 -3.70 8.24
N GLY A 151 -7.48 -4.10 7.29
CA GLY A 151 -7.66 -5.49 6.92
C GLY A 151 -6.48 -6.01 6.13
N ASN A 152 -6.12 -7.27 6.38
CA ASN A 152 -5.03 -7.97 5.72
C ASN A 152 -3.67 -7.28 5.87
N ASN A 153 -3.41 -6.66 7.03
CA ASN A 153 -2.19 -5.93 7.32
C ASN A 153 -1.46 -6.48 8.56
N THR A 154 -0.16 -6.21 8.66
CA THR A 154 0.69 -6.58 9.78
C THR A 154 1.10 -5.37 10.60
N TYR A 155 1.16 -5.54 11.93
CA TYR A 155 1.62 -4.49 12.85
C TYR A 155 2.71 -5.03 13.76
N ASN A 156 3.85 -4.34 13.77
CA ASN A 156 4.96 -4.62 14.67
C ASN A 156 4.61 -4.19 16.10
N PHE A 157 4.85 -5.09 17.05
CA PHE A 157 4.80 -4.79 18.47
C PHE A 157 6.12 -5.16 19.14
N SER A 158 6.43 -4.49 20.25
CA SER A 158 7.59 -4.79 21.07
C SER A 158 7.17 -5.17 22.49
N SER A 159 7.81 -6.21 23.03
CA SER A 159 7.67 -6.61 24.43
C SER A 159 9.01 -7.16 24.94
N GLY A 160 9.46 -6.69 26.11
CA GLY A 160 10.70 -7.18 26.73
C GLY A 160 11.98 -6.94 25.92
N GLY A 161 11.97 -6.00 24.98
CA GLY A 161 13.09 -5.74 24.05
C GLY A 161 13.12 -6.68 22.84
N GLU A 162 12.10 -7.52 22.65
CA GLU A 162 11.90 -8.36 21.48
C GLU A 162 10.75 -7.79 20.62
N THR A 163 10.78 -8.05 19.32
CA THR A 163 9.74 -7.63 18.38
C THR A 163 8.93 -8.85 17.91
N GLY A 164 7.63 -8.66 17.74
CA GLY A 164 6.74 -9.61 17.09
C GLY A 164 5.78 -8.89 16.14
N ILE A 165 5.00 -9.68 15.40
CA ILE A 165 4.01 -9.18 14.44
C ILE A 165 2.63 -9.68 14.83
N ILE A 166 1.64 -8.80 14.84
CA ILE A 166 0.24 -9.21 14.70
C ILE A 166 -0.19 -9.13 13.24
N TYR A 167 -1.06 -10.03 12.81
CA TYR A 167 -1.76 -9.91 11.52
C TYR A 167 -3.25 -9.76 11.75
N VAL A 168 -3.83 -8.74 11.14
CA VAL A 168 -5.26 -8.43 11.25
C VAL A 168 -5.90 -8.68 9.89
N ARG A 169 -6.81 -9.64 9.82
CA ARG A 169 -7.55 -10.00 8.59
C ARG A 169 -8.65 -8.99 8.31
N SER A 170 -9.08 -8.85 7.06
CA SER A 170 -10.20 -7.95 6.70
C SER A 170 -11.53 -8.26 7.40
N SER A 171 -11.75 -9.53 7.78
CA SER A 171 -12.93 -9.95 8.55
C SER A 171 -12.89 -9.57 10.03
N ASN A 172 -11.77 -9.06 10.53
CA ASN A 172 -11.54 -8.83 11.95
C ASN A 172 -12.25 -7.57 12.43
N SER A 173 -12.93 -7.65 13.57
CA SER A 173 -13.61 -6.54 14.22
C SER A 173 -12.70 -5.39 14.67
N LEU A 174 -11.38 -5.59 14.68
CA LEU A 174 -10.39 -4.53 14.89
C LEU A 174 -10.26 -3.60 13.68
N VAL A 175 -10.61 -4.04 12.47
CA VAL A 175 -10.48 -3.22 11.25
C VAL A 175 -11.33 -1.94 11.38
N GLY A 176 -10.72 -0.79 11.11
CA GLY A 176 -11.32 0.54 11.27
C GLY A 176 -11.22 1.12 12.67
N THR A 177 -10.68 0.39 13.65
CA THR A 177 -10.41 0.93 15.00
C THR A 177 -8.99 1.48 15.10
N THR A 178 -8.73 2.36 16.06
CA THR A 178 -7.38 2.89 16.31
C THR A 178 -6.54 1.86 17.07
N LEU A 179 -5.33 1.58 16.58
CA LEU A 179 -4.34 0.80 17.27
C LEU A 179 -3.91 1.53 18.55
N ASN A 180 -4.26 0.97 19.70
CA ASN A 180 -4.03 1.63 20.97
C ASN A 180 -2.52 1.80 21.25
N GLY A 181 -2.08 3.01 21.62
CA GLY A 181 -0.71 3.32 22.00
C GLY A 181 -0.30 2.87 23.40
N CYS A 182 -1.18 2.18 24.13
CA CYS A 182 -0.92 1.67 25.47
C CYS A 182 -0.08 0.41 25.49
N GLU A 183 0.64 0.25 26.59
CA GLU A 183 1.08 -1.07 27.00
C GLU A 183 -0.15 -1.96 27.24
N MET A 184 -0.12 -3.17 26.68
CA MET A 184 -1.21 -4.13 26.77
C MET A 184 -0.72 -5.58 26.82
N ASP A 185 -1.53 -6.44 27.43
CA ASP A 185 -1.39 -7.88 27.30
C ASP A 185 -2.05 -8.31 25.98
N LEU A 186 -1.22 -8.71 25.01
CA LEU A 186 -1.67 -9.16 23.70
C LEU A 186 -1.97 -10.65 23.72
N ARG A 187 -3.17 -11.02 23.28
CA ARG A 187 -3.58 -12.41 23.09
C ARG A 187 -3.84 -12.70 21.63
N GLY A 188 -3.80 -13.97 21.27
CA GLY A 188 -4.16 -14.39 19.93
C GLY A 188 -3.73 -15.81 19.66
N ILE A 189 -3.94 -16.25 18.42
CA ILE A 189 -3.47 -17.54 17.94
C ILE A 189 -2.08 -17.38 17.33
N CYS A 190 -1.13 -18.21 17.73
CA CYS A 190 0.16 -18.29 17.04
C CYS A 190 -0.06 -18.97 15.67
N SER A 191 0.23 -18.27 14.57
CA SER A 191 0.08 -18.76 13.20
C SER A 191 1.38 -18.60 12.43
N GLN A 192 1.52 -19.30 11.32
CA GLN A 192 2.60 -19.10 10.36
C GLN A 192 2.06 -18.50 9.07
N PHE A 193 2.87 -17.65 8.42
CA PHE A 193 2.73 -17.30 7.01
C PHE A 193 4.13 -17.18 6.41
N SER A 194 4.53 -18.20 5.65
CA SER A 194 5.82 -18.25 4.97
C SER A 194 5.72 -19.00 3.64
N PHE A 195 6.45 -18.54 2.63
CA PHE A 195 6.53 -19.24 1.34
C PHE A 195 7.61 -20.34 1.31
N ASP A 196 8.54 -20.35 2.27
CA ASP A 196 9.61 -21.36 2.36
C ASP A 196 9.39 -22.39 3.49
N GLY A 197 8.33 -22.20 4.30
CA GLY A 197 7.95 -23.06 5.41
C GLY A 197 8.77 -22.85 6.69
N PHE A 198 9.69 -21.88 6.73
CA PHE A 198 10.50 -21.55 7.90
C PHE A 198 10.22 -20.12 8.38
N GLY A 199 10.20 -19.92 9.71
CA GLY A 199 9.96 -18.59 10.29
C GLY A 199 8.55 -18.04 9.96
N GLY A 200 8.40 -16.73 9.86
CA GLY A 200 7.11 -16.11 9.49
C GLY A 200 5.99 -16.30 10.52
N TYR A 201 6.35 -16.49 11.80
CA TYR A 201 5.36 -16.63 12.86
C TYR A 201 4.77 -15.28 13.26
N GLN A 202 3.46 -15.26 13.40
CA GLN A 202 2.65 -14.09 13.69
C GLN A 202 1.57 -14.42 14.71
N LEU A 203 1.12 -13.41 15.44
CA LEU A 203 -0.01 -13.51 16.34
C LEU A 203 -1.29 -13.06 15.63
N LEU A 204 -2.37 -13.82 15.77
CA LEU A 204 -3.68 -13.50 15.22
C LEU A 204 -4.64 -13.08 16.34
N PRO A 205 -4.85 -11.77 16.60
CA PRO A 205 -5.83 -11.31 17.56
C PRO A 205 -7.24 -11.68 17.12
N ARG A 206 -8.08 -12.13 18.06
CA ARG A 206 -9.45 -12.57 17.78
C ARG A 206 -10.50 -11.47 18.02
N GLY A 207 -10.07 -10.22 17.98
CA GLY A 207 -10.87 -9.03 18.26
C GLY A 207 -10.38 -8.26 19.49
N ALA A 208 -11.12 -7.21 19.88
CA ALA A 208 -10.71 -6.29 20.95
C ALA A 208 -10.49 -6.93 22.33
N ALA A 209 -11.11 -8.07 22.63
CA ALA A 209 -10.91 -8.78 23.89
C ALA A 209 -9.48 -9.35 24.05
N ASP A 210 -8.72 -9.41 22.96
CA ASP A 210 -7.33 -9.86 22.93
C ASP A 210 -6.32 -8.71 23.05
N MET A 211 -6.78 -7.46 23.19
CA MET A 211 -5.93 -6.26 23.37
C MET A 211 -6.24 -5.62 24.73
N VAL A 212 -5.66 -6.15 25.80
CA VAL A 212 -6.01 -5.75 27.17
C VAL A 212 -5.01 -4.73 27.71
N SER A 213 -5.38 -3.45 27.75
CA SER A 213 -4.53 -2.38 28.30
C SER A 213 -4.13 -2.65 29.76
N THR A 214 -2.84 -2.49 30.06
CA THR A 214 -2.26 -2.67 31.40
C THR A 214 -1.97 -1.33 32.09
N SER A 215 -1.95 -0.22 31.34
CA SER A 215 -1.75 1.14 31.86
C SER A 215 -3.04 1.78 32.36
N GLY A 216 -2.97 2.59 33.43
CA GLY A 216 -4.11 3.36 33.95
C GLY A 216 -4.36 4.70 33.25
N ILE A 217 -3.51 5.10 32.29
CA ILE A 217 -3.75 6.20 31.35
C ILE A 217 -3.30 5.77 29.94
N CYS A 218 -4.08 6.15 28.94
CA CYS A 218 -3.91 5.70 27.57
C CYS A 218 -3.98 6.83 26.54
N LEU A 219 -3.11 6.78 25.53
CA LEU A 219 -3.23 7.62 24.33
C LEU A 219 -4.38 7.10 23.47
N THR A 220 -5.30 7.99 23.11
CA THR A 220 -6.48 7.69 22.28
C THR A 220 -6.39 8.26 20.86
N SER A 221 -5.29 8.95 20.55
CA SER A 221 -4.96 9.46 19.22
C SER A 221 -3.46 9.33 18.93
N ASP A 222 -3.09 9.43 17.66
CA ASP A 222 -1.70 9.75 17.27
C ASP A 222 -1.33 11.18 17.72
N VAL A 223 -0.03 11.49 17.68
CA VAL A 223 0.48 12.83 17.92
C VAL A 223 0.51 13.60 16.61
N VAL A 224 -0.33 14.63 16.51
CA VAL A 224 -0.50 15.40 15.27
C VAL A 224 0.22 16.74 15.37
N GLN A 225 1.07 17.01 14.38
CA GLN A 225 1.69 18.32 14.17
C GLN A 225 0.74 19.28 13.45
N SER A 226 0.68 20.53 13.91
CA SER A 226 -0.07 21.61 13.27
C SER A 226 0.57 22.98 13.52
N ASN A 227 0.02 24.05 12.92
CA ASN A 227 0.51 25.42 13.08
C ASN A 227 2.02 25.56 12.85
N ILE A 228 2.52 24.87 11.82
CA ILE A 228 3.95 24.80 11.52
C ILE A 228 4.42 26.15 10.98
N THR A 229 5.42 26.73 11.63
CA THR A 229 6.09 27.96 11.22
C THR A 229 7.59 27.72 11.10
N THR A 230 8.33 28.77 10.75
CA THR A 230 9.80 28.72 10.70
C THR A 230 10.45 28.60 12.08
N ASN A 231 9.71 28.83 13.18
CA ASN A 231 10.28 28.81 14.53
C ASN A 231 9.39 28.17 15.61
N SER A 232 8.28 27.55 15.20
CA SER A 232 7.33 26.91 16.09
C SER A 232 6.48 25.86 15.38
N PHE A 233 5.90 24.95 16.16
CA PHE A 233 4.74 24.16 15.75
C PHE A 233 4.00 23.67 16.99
N ASP A 234 2.75 23.24 16.82
CA ASP A 234 1.95 22.61 17.86
C ASP A 234 1.98 21.09 17.72
N LEU A 235 2.07 20.39 18.86
CA LEU A 235 1.78 18.97 18.97
C LEU A 235 0.47 18.78 19.74
N THR A 236 -0.41 17.96 19.17
CA THR A 236 -1.74 17.67 19.72
C THR A 236 -1.95 16.16 19.86
N TRP A 237 -2.55 15.73 20.95
CA TRP A 237 -2.88 14.34 21.22
C TRP A 237 -4.04 14.25 22.22
N SER A 238 -4.62 13.07 22.38
CA SER A 238 -5.71 12.82 23.33
C SER A 238 -5.41 11.63 24.25
N THR A 239 -5.99 11.66 25.45
CA THR A 239 -5.96 10.55 26.42
C THR A 239 -7.37 10.14 26.86
N ASP A 240 -7.49 8.91 27.37
CA ASP A 240 -8.75 8.35 27.86
C ASP A 240 -9.23 8.96 29.20
N ILE A 241 -8.29 9.49 29.99
CA ILE A 241 -8.53 10.22 31.23
C ILE A 241 -7.70 11.50 31.29
N GLU A 242 -8.10 12.44 32.16
CA GLU A 242 -7.36 13.68 32.39
C GLU A 242 -5.91 13.41 32.83
N GLY A 243 -4.95 13.95 32.08
CA GLY A 243 -3.52 13.81 32.34
C GLY A 243 -2.72 15.10 32.08
N SER A 244 -1.46 15.12 32.46
CA SER A 244 -0.52 16.23 32.16
C SER A 244 -0.26 16.37 30.65
N SER A 245 0.14 17.57 30.21
CA SER A 245 0.43 17.88 28.80
C SER A 245 1.91 18.23 28.62
N ILE A 246 2.78 17.26 28.40
CA ILE A 246 4.23 17.49 28.32
C ILE A 246 4.79 16.95 27.01
N VAL A 247 5.75 17.69 26.44
CA VAL A 247 6.51 17.28 25.26
C VAL A 247 8.00 17.26 25.59
N GLU A 248 8.65 16.14 25.33
CA GLU A 248 10.11 16.02 25.34
C GLU A 248 10.62 16.07 23.89
N TRP A 249 11.63 16.89 23.62
CA TRP A 249 12.08 17.15 22.26
C TRP A 249 13.57 17.49 22.13
N GLY A 250 14.13 17.34 20.94
CA GLY A 250 15.51 17.66 20.60
C GLY A 250 15.79 17.57 19.11
N THR A 251 17.02 17.86 18.70
CA THR A 251 17.47 17.70 17.30
C THR A 251 18.09 16.33 17.03
N THR A 252 18.09 15.45 18.02
CA THR A 252 18.55 14.06 17.93
C THR A 252 17.55 13.14 18.65
N PRO A 253 17.56 11.82 18.36
CA PRO A 253 16.70 10.85 19.05
C PRO A 253 16.85 10.81 20.58
N ASP A 254 18.00 11.25 21.11
CA ASP A 254 18.27 11.31 22.56
C ASP A 254 17.42 12.37 23.29
N LEU A 255 16.75 13.25 22.54
CA LEU A 255 16.00 14.40 23.05
C LEU A 255 16.90 15.29 23.94
N GLY A 256 16.31 16.11 24.82
CA GLY A 256 17.09 16.90 25.78
C GLY A 256 16.40 18.16 26.29
N ASN A 257 15.30 18.56 25.65
CA ASN A 257 14.43 19.63 26.09
C ASN A 257 13.07 19.08 26.54
N THR A 258 12.40 19.82 27.41
CA THR A 258 11.05 19.52 27.88
C THR A 258 10.22 20.80 27.87
N THR A 259 9.00 20.70 27.37
CA THR A 259 8.01 21.77 27.38
C THR A 259 6.75 21.28 28.09
N ASP A 260 6.34 21.99 29.14
CA ASP A 260 5.12 21.72 29.89
C ASP A 260 4.01 22.67 29.40
N GLY A 261 2.92 22.09 28.89
CA GLY A 261 1.72 22.82 28.46
C GLY A 261 0.89 23.37 29.64
N GLY A 262 1.19 22.96 30.86
CA GLY A 262 0.62 23.49 32.11
C GLY A 262 -0.85 23.15 32.36
N MET A 263 -1.52 22.48 31.41
CA MET A 263 -2.93 22.12 31.47
C MET A 263 -3.07 20.62 31.66
N VAL A 264 -3.91 20.22 32.62
CA VAL A 264 -4.42 18.85 32.72
C VAL A 264 -5.66 18.78 31.84
N SER A 265 -5.71 17.83 30.93
CA SER A 265 -6.78 17.69 29.93
C SER A 265 -6.89 16.25 29.47
N THR A 266 -7.95 15.92 28.74
CA THR A 266 -8.03 14.75 27.86
C THR A 266 -7.63 15.09 26.42
N ASP A 267 -7.72 16.36 26.05
CA ASP A 267 -7.29 16.88 24.74
C ASP A 267 -6.12 17.84 24.97
N HIS A 268 -4.95 17.48 24.47
CA HIS A 268 -3.70 18.16 24.76
C HIS A 268 -3.23 18.98 23.57
N THR A 269 -2.62 20.12 23.85
CA THR A 269 -1.93 20.93 22.85
C THR A 269 -0.72 21.58 23.50
N VAL A 270 0.45 21.38 22.91
CA VAL A 270 1.71 22.01 23.35
C VAL A 270 2.40 22.65 22.16
N THR A 271 2.64 23.96 22.25
CA THR A 271 3.41 24.71 21.27
C THR A 271 4.89 24.66 21.59
N LEU A 272 5.70 24.11 20.68
CA LEU A 272 7.16 24.25 20.72
C LEU A 272 7.54 25.58 20.06
N THR A 273 8.39 26.37 20.71
CA THR A 273 8.81 27.70 20.23
C THR A 273 10.32 27.87 20.29
N GLY A 274 10.86 28.84 19.54
CA GLY A 274 12.30 29.09 19.50
C GLY A 274 13.05 28.03 18.68
N LEU A 275 12.35 27.41 17.74
CA LEU A 275 12.92 26.46 16.79
C LEU A 275 13.62 27.21 15.65
N GLU A 276 14.48 26.49 14.92
CA GLU A 276 15.21 27.03 13.78
C GLU A 276 14.53 26.61 12.47
N PRO A 277 14.53 27.46 11.42
CA PRO A 277 13.91 27.14 10.15
C PRO A 277 14.61 25.96 9.47
N GLY A 278 13.84 25.12 8.76
CA GLY A 278 14.41 24.03 7.96
C GLY A 278 14.92 22.85 8.79
N VAL A 279 14.71 22.83 10.11
CA VAL A 279 15.27 21.81 11.02
C VAL A 279 14.23 20.74 11.34
N LEU A 280 14.73 19.51 11.46
CA LEU A 280 13.98 18.36 11.95
C LEU A 280 14.16 18.22 13.47
N TYR A 281 13.05 17.98 14.17
CA TYR A 281 13.00 17.81 15.61
C TYR A 281 12.41 16.45 15.96
N TYR A 282 13.10 15.71 16.81
CA TYR A 282 12.60 14.51 17.45
C TYR A 282 11.78 14.94 18.66
N ALA A 283 10.56 14.41 18.81
CA ALA A 283 9.74 14.66 19.98
C ALA A 283 8.86 13.46 20.34
N ARG A 284 8.56 13.33 21.63
CA ARG A 284 7.53 12.44 22.17
C ARG A 284 6.68 13.19 23.18
N VAL A 285 5.40 12.80 23.28
CA VAL A 285 4.49 13.35 24.29
C VAL A 285 4.47 12.47 25.52
N TYR A 286 4.24 13.09 26.67
CA TYR A 286 4.10 12.45 27.98
C TYR A 286 2.83 12.99 28.65
N SER A 287 2.03 12.07 29.17
CA SER A 287 0.86 12.37 29.99
C SER A 287 0.83 11.49 31.23
N SER A 288 0.50 12.10 32.37
CA SER A 288 0.40 11.41 33.65
C SER A 288 -0.83 11.80 34.46
N SER A 289 -1.40 10.82 35.15
CA SER A 289 -2.54 10.98 36.07
C SER A 289 -2.27 10.20 37.36
N GLY A 290 -1.82 10.91 38.41
CA GLY A 290 -1.41 10.26 39.65
C GLY A 290 -0.07 9.52 39.51
N SER A 291 -0.09 8.19 39.62
CA SER A 291 1.08 7.32 39.39
C SER A 291 1.12 6.69 38.00
N GLU A 292 0.06 6.85 37.23
CA GLU A 292 -0.07 6.28 35.89
C GLU A 292 0.56 7.23 34.87
N GLU A 293 1.28 6.67 33.91
CA GLU A 293 2.04 7.42 32.91
C GLU A 293 1.91 6.76 31.54
N VAL A 294 1.85 7.58 30.49
CA VAL A 294 1.92 7.13 29.10
C VAL A 294 2.85 8.04 28.30
N TYR A 295 3.62 7.42 27.40
CA TYR A 295 4.50 8.09 26.47
C TYR A 295 4.10 7.69 25.05
N SER A 296 4.15 8.63 24.11
CA SER A 296 4.15 8.23 22.69
C SER A 296 5.52 7.68 22.30
N PRO A 297 5.60 6.94 21.17
CA PRO A 297 6.86 6.79 20.46
C PRO A 297 7.49 8.16 20.16
N THR A 298 8.81 8.19 20.05
CA THR A 298 9.53 9.36 19.54
C THR A 298 9.31 9.45 18.02
N ARG A 299 8.84 10.60 17.56
CA ARG A 299 8.61 10.92 16.14
C ARG A 299 9.42 12.12 15.70
N VAL A 300 9.55 12.28 14.39
CA VAL A 300 10.26 13.41 13.79
C VAL A 300 9.25 14.40 13.22
N TYR A 301 9.54 15.68 13.39
CA TYR A 301 8.70 16.80 13.00
C TYR A 301 9.55 17.84 12.27
N ALA A 302 8.98 18.54 11.29
CA ALA A 302 9.69 19.54 10.51
C ALA A 302 9.19 20.95 10.82
N THR A 303 10.09 21.93 10.75
CA THR A 303 9.73 23.36 10.70
C THR A 303 9.65 23.82 9.25
N VAL A 304 9.07 25.00 9.00
CA VAL A 304 9.12 25.62 7.66
C VAL A 304 10.55 26.06 7.35
N SER A 305 11.03 25.80 6.13
CA SER A 305 12.37 26.22 5.71
C SER A 305 12.42 27.67 5.22
N SER A 306 13.62 28.14 4.87
CA SER A 306 13.82 29.42 4.19
C SER A 306 14.04 29.29 2.68
N SER A 307 13.79 28.10 2.11
CA SER A 307 13.89 27.85 0.66
C SER A 307 12.82 28.63 -0.12
N SER A 308 12.91 28.61 -1.46
CA SER A 308 11.89 29.21 -2.34
C SER A 308 10.51 28.58 -2.09
N GLY A 309 10.48 27.27 -1.86
CA GLY A 309 9.26 26.50 -1.73
C GLY A 309 8.55 26.29 -3.06
N ASP A 310 9.24 26.49 -4.18
CA ASP A 310 8.67 26.30 -5.51
C ASP A 310 8.42 24.80 -5.77
N ILE A 311 7.24 24.50 -6.31
CA ILE A 311 6.84 23.13 -6.69
C ILE A 311 6.62 23.08 -8.20
N HIS A 312 7.52 22.37 -8.89
CA HIS A 312 7.49 22.16 -10.35
C HIS A 312 6.91 20.80 -10.68
N VAL A 313 5.99 20.75 -11.66
CA VAL A 313 5.35 19.50 -12.11
C VAL A 313 5.57 19.32 -13.61
N TYR A 314 6.01 18.13 -13.99
CA TYR A 314 6.27 17.76 -15.36
C TYR A 314 5.62 16.43 -15.72
N PHE A 315 5.16 16.33 -16.96
CA PHE A 315 4.54 15.12 -17.50
C PHE A 315 5.27 14.64 -18.75
N THR A 316 5.42 13.34 -18.91
CA THR A 316 5.95 12.76 -20.16
C THR A 316 4.87 12.67 -21.24
N GLY A 317 3.61 12.55 -20.82
CA GLY A 317 2.42 12.47 -21.66
C GLY A 317 1.87 13.82 -22.10
N SER A 318 0.88 13.80 -22.98
CA SER A 318 0.14 14.99 -23.42
C SER A 318 -0.72 15.56 -22.30
N VAL A 319 -0.88 16.88 -22.31
CA VAL A 319 -1.75 17.63 -21.39
C VAL A 319 -2.80 18.39 -22.19
N ASP A 320 -3.98 18.60 -21.60
CA ASP A 320 -5.05 19.41 -22.18
C ASP A 320 -5.11 20.79 -21.52
N HIS A 321 -4.60 21.81 -22.21
CA HIS A 321 -4.62 23.20 -21.71
C HIS A 321 -6.01 23.84 -21.74
N SER A 322 -7.01 23.25 -22.39
CA SER A 322 -8.35 23.82 -22.47
C SER A 322 -9.09 23.81 -21.13
N VAL A 323 -8.68 22.93 -20.22
CA VAL A 323 -9.25 22.80 -18.86
C VAL A 323 -8.42 23.50 -17.78
N ALA A 324 -7.38 24.25 -18.17
CA ALA A 324 -6.53 24.96 -17.22
C ALA A 324 -7.29 26.10 -16.52
N THR A 325 -7.09 26.23 -15.21
CA THR A 325 -7.72 27.25 -14.37
C THR A 325 -6.76 28.40 -14.02
N GLU A 326 -5.49 28.09 -13.76
CA GLU A 326 -4.49 29.09 -13.33
C GLU A 326 -3.17 28.98 -14.09
N GLU A 327 -2.49 27.84 -13.96
CA GLU A 327 -1.18 27.57 -14.56
C GLU A 327 -1.29 26.48 -15.64
N LEU A 328 -0.51 26.60 -16.71
CA LEU A 328 -0.48 25.60 -17.79
C LEU A 328 0.47 24.45 -17.42
N ALA A 329 -0.03 23.22 -17.50
CA ALA A 329 0.77 22.02 -17.28
C ALA A 329 1.90 21.86 -18.31
N MET A 330 3.06 21.40 -17.85
CA MET A 330 4.23 21.17 -18.68
C MET A 330 4.31 19.71 -19.14
N SER A 331 4.14 19.49 -20.45
CA SER A 331 4.43 18.21 -21.11
C SER A 331 5.83 18.25 -21.72
N LEU A 332 6.75 17.43 -21.20
CA LEU A 332 8.14 17.34 -21.66
C LEU A 332 8.32 16.38 -22.86
N GLY A 333 7.40 15.44 -23.06
CA GLY A 333 7.53 14.42 -24.11
C GLY A 333 8.85 13.64 -23.99
N THR A 334 9.66 13.67 -25.04
CA THR A 334 10.98 13.00 -25.08
C THR A 334 12.12 13.80 -24.45
N ASN A 335 11.84 14.96 -23.83
CA ASN A 335 12.85 15.81 -23.19
C ASN A 335 12.87 15.65 -21.65
N THR A 336 12.16 14.66 -21.12
CA THR A 336 12.12 14.38 -19.67
C THR A 336 13.50 14.11 -19.12
N ASN A 337 14.32 13.36 -19.84
CA ASN A 337 15.70 13.07 -19.46
C ASN A 337 16.57 14.34 -19.38
N ASP A 338 16.41 15.28 -20.31
CA ASP A 338 17.13 16.57 -20.32
C ASP A 338 16.77 17.42 -19.10
N THR A 339 15.48 17.45 -18.73
CA THR A 339 15.02 18.21 -17.56
C THR A 339 15.52 17.59 -16.25
N ILE A 340 15.44 16.26 -16.09
CA ILE A 340 15.99 15.59 -14.91
C ILE A 340 17.52 15.75 -14.85
N ALA A 341 18.23 15.65 -15.98
CA ALA A 341 19.66 15.89 -16.07
C ALA A 341 20.03 17.33 -15.65
N ALA A 342 19.22 18.32 -16.04
CA ALA A 342 19.42 19.71 -15.63
C ALA A 342 19.28 19.90 -14.12
N TRP A 343 18.28 19.26 -13.50
CA TRP A 343 18.14 19.25 -12.03
C TRP A 343 19.34 18.59 -11.35
N ILE A 344 19.73 17.38 -11.78
CA ILE A 344 20.91 16.68 -11.23
C ILE A 344 22.18 17.54 -11.32
N THR A 345 22.41 18.19 -12.48
CA THR A 345 23.59 19.03 -12.69
C THR A 345 23.53 20.38 -11.97
N SER A 346 22.36 20.78 -11.46
CA SER A 346 22.19 22.01 -10.68
C SER A 346 22.65 21.89 -9.23
N ALA A 347 22.79 20.65 -8.71
CA ALA A 347 23.29 20.39 -7.37
C ALA A 347 24.70 20.97 -7.18
N GLN A 348 24.94 21.60 -6.03
CA GLN A 348 26.17 22.36 -5.76
C GLN A 348 27.06 21.70 -4.70
N HIS A 349 26.49 20.86 -3.84
CA HIS A 349 27.15 20.34 -2.65
C HIS A 349 26.99 18.83 -2.50
N THR A 350 25.74 18.34 -2.44
CA THR A 350 25.44 16.92 -2.14
C THR A 350 24.33 16.40 -3.04
N LEU A 351 24.38 15.12 -3.37
CA LEU A 351 23.36 14.44 -4.15
C LEU A 351 23.13 13.02 -3.64
N ASP A 352 21.95 12.74 -3.09
CA ASP A 352 21.52 11.39 -2.74
C ASP A 352 20.55 10.89 -3.80
N LEU A 353 20.85 9.74 -4.39
CA LEU A 353 20.10 9.14 -5.49
C LEU A 353 19.60 7.75 -5.09
N ALA A 354 18.29 7.52 -5.17
CA ALA A 354 17.70 6.20 -4.98
C ALA A 354 16.83 5.88 -6.19
N PHE A 355 17.36 5.08 -7.11
CA PHE A 355 16.70 4.74 -8.37
C PHE A 355 16.48 3.25 -8.51
N TYR A 356 15.20 2.87 -8.68
CA TYR A 356 14.81 1.50 -9.01
C TYR A 356 15.58 0.95 -10.23
N ASN A 357 15.65 1.74 -11.32
CA ASN A 357 16.31 1.32 -12.54
C ASN A 357 16.94 2.48 -13.31
N LEU A 358 18.23 2.35 -13.67
CA LEU A 358 18.98 3.31 -14.50
C LEU A 358 19.52 2.66 -15.79
N ASN A 359 19.18 3.23 -16.94
CA ASN A 359 19.81 2.93 -18.24
C ASN A 359 19.86 4.09 -19.24
N ASN A 360 19.52 5.31 -18.79
CA ASN A 360 19.50 6.47 -19.66
C ASN A 360 20.84 7.22 -19.61
N VAL A 361 21.53 7.24 -20.75
CA VAL A 361 22.87 7.85 -20.88
C VAL A 361 22.90 9.33 -20.49
N ALA A 362 21.85 10.11 -20.76
CA ALA A 362 21.84 11.53 -20.38
C ALA A 362 21.82 11.73 -18.86
N ILE A 363 21.14 10.82 -18.13
CA ILE A 363 21.12 10.82 -16.67
C ILE A 363 22.46 10.35 -16.12
N GLU A 364 23.06 9.31 -16.71
CA GLU A 364 24.42 8.85 -16.36
C GLU A 364 25.45 9.98 -16.51
N ASP A 365 25.44 10.68 -17.65
CA ASP A 365 26.32 11.81 -17.94
C ASP A 365 26.09 12.98 -16.96
N ALA A 366 24.84 13.25 -16.58
CA ALA A 366 24.50 14.29 -15.61
C ALA A 366 25.07 13.99 -14.21
N ILE A 367 24.93 12.75 -13.74
CA ILE A 367 25.47 12.30 -12.44
C ILE A 367 27.00 12.41 -12.46
N ASN A 368 27.65 11.92 -13.51
CA ASN A 368 29.09 12.02 -13.68
C ASN A 368 29.57 13.48 -13.77
N THR A 369 28.79 14.35 -14.39
CA THR A 369 29.07 15.79 -14.44
C THR A 369 28.97 16.43 -13.06
N ALA A 370 27.94 16.09 -12.27
CA ALA A 370 27.83 16.57 -10.88
C ALA A 370 29.03 16.11 -10.04
N ALA A 371 29.44 14.85 -10.14
CA ALA A 371 30.64 14.33 -9.46
C ALA A 371 31.90 15.09 -9.90
N ALA A 372 32.07 15.35 -11.20
CA ALA A 372 33.18 16.13 -11.73
C ALA A 372 33.19 17.60 -11.26
N ASN A 373 32.01 18.15 -10.95
CA ASN A 373 31.86 19.48 -10.35
C ASN A 373 32.16 19.49 -8.84
N GLY A 374 32.44 18.34 -8.22
CA GLY A 374 32.80 18.20 -6.82
C GLY A 374 31.61 17.98 -5.88
N VAL A 375 30.44 17.64 -6.42
CA VAL A 375 29.27 17.25 -5.62
C VAL A 375 29.54 15.89 -4.97
N GLU A 376 29.25 15.77 -3.67
CA GLU A 376 29.33 14.50 -2.94
C GLU A 376 28.08 13.67 -3.26
N ILE A 377 28.25 12.50 -3.88
CA ILE A 377 27.14 11.68 -4.37
C ILE A 377 27.04 10.36 -3.60
N ARG A 378 25.83 9.98 -3.16
CA ARG A 378 25.50 8.63 -2.66
C ARG A 378 24.42 8.01 -3.54
N TYR A 379 24.52 6.72 -3.83
CA TYR A 379 23.59 6.05 -4.74
C TYR A 379 23.07 4.73 -4.17
N ILE A 380 21.75 4.55 -4.13
CA ILE A 380 21.08 3.29 -3.78
C ILE A 380 20.43 2.69 -5.03
N ALA A 381 20.66 1.40 -5.25
CA ALA A 381 20.20 0.62 -6.40
C ALA A 381 19.40 -0.63 -5.97
N GLU A 382 18.50 -1.09 -6.84
CA GLU A 382 17.82 -2.38 -6.70
C GLU A 382 18.64 -3.49 -7.40
N ALA A 383 19.14 -4.50 -6.66
CA ALA A 383 20.00 -5.54 -7.24
C ALA A 383 19.27 -6.51 -8.16
N SER A 384 17.95 -6.68 -8.00
CA SER A 384 17.13 -7.57 -8.83
C SER A 384 16.94 -7.03 -10.25
N ASN A 385 17.25 -5.75 -10.46
CA ASN A 385 17.22 -5.09 -11.76
C ASN A 385 18.58 -5.12 -12.45
N ALA A 386 18.55 -5.08 -13.78
CA ALA A 386 19.78 -5.06 -14.58
C ALA A 386 20.65 -3.81 -14.33
N ASN A 387 20.03 -2.66 -14.03
CA ASN A 387 20.68 -1.40 -13.64
C ASN A 387 21.93 -1.04 -14.47
N ILE A 388 21.84 -1.24 -15.79
CA ILE A 388 23.03 -1.23 -16.68
C ILE A 388 23.77 0.10 -16.69
N GLY A 389 23.09 1.22 -16.40
CA GLY A 389 23.70 2.54 -16.33
C GLY A 389 24.56 2.77 -15.08
N VAL A 390 24.32 2.03 -13.99
CA VAL A 390 25.12 2.14 -12.75
C VAL A 390 26.59 1.79 -13.02
N GLY A 391 26.86 0.84 -13.92
CA GLY A 391 28.22 0.48 -14.32
C GLY A 391 28.98 1.57 -15.10
N ASN A 392 28.30 2.61 -15.56
CA ASN A 392 28.89 3.75 -16.28
C ASN A 392 29.13 4.97 -15.36
N LEU A 393 28.73 4.90 -14.10
CA LEU A 393 28.98 5.96 -13.13
C LEU A 393 30.48 6.02 -12.77
N ASP A 394 30.96 7.21 -12.40
CA ASP A 394 32.32 7.39 -11.93
C ASP A 394 32.59 6.50 -10.71
N SER A 395 33.73 5.81 -10.72
CA SER A 395 34.09 4.85 -9.66
C SER A 395 34.23 5.45 -8.25
N SER A 396 34.29 6.78 -8.14
CA SER A 396 34.28 7.49 -6.86
C SER A 396 32.89 7.56 -6.22
N ILE A 397 31.82 7.30 -6.97
CA ILE A 397 30.45 7.32 -6.47
C ILE A 397 30.18 5.98 -5.73
N PRO A 398 29.97 5.99 -4.40
CA PRO A 398 29.57 4.81 -3.66
C PRO A 398 28.16 4.38 -4.06
N VAL A 399 27.99 3.07 -4.29
CA VAL A 399 26.71 2.45 -4.64
C VAL A 399 26.36 1.39 -3.61
N HIS A 400 25.17 1.49 -3.02
CA HIS A 400 24.59 0.48 -2.12
C HIS A 400 23.43 -0.23 -2.80
N TYR A 401 23.26 -1.52 -2.51
CA TYR A 401 22.25 -2.36 -3.18
C TYR A 401 21.31 -2.98 -2.17
N ARG A 402 19.99 -2.92 -2.43
CA ARG A 402 19.04 -3.87 -1.84
C ARG A 402 19.19 -5.22 -2.55
N MET A 403 19.33 -6.32 -1.80
CA MET A 403 19.73 -7.64 -2.33
C MET A 403 18.81 -8.81 -1.96
N ASP A 404 17.69 -8.57 -1.28
CA ASP A 404 16.79 -9.62 -0.79
C ASP A 404 15.97 -10.29 -1.91
N GLY A 405 15.64 -9.55 -2.98
CA GLY A 405 14.84 -10.05 -4.10
C GLY A 405 13.35 -10.13 -3.80
N GLU A 406 12.89 -9.46 -2.74
CA GLU A 406 11.50 -9.48 -2.28
C GLU A 406 10.66 -8.39 -2.95
N GLY A 407 9.43 -8.73 -3.34
CA GLY A 407 8.51 -7.81 -4.02
C GLY A 407 9.10 -7.22 -5.31
N SER A 408 8.96 -5.90 -5.49
CA SER A 408 9.73 -5.13 -6.49
C SER A 408 11.02 -4.54 -5.90
N GLY A 409 11.29 -4.69 -4.60
CA GLY A 409 12.51 -4.18 -3.98
C GLY A 409 12.53 -2.67 -3.72
N MET A 410 13.70 -2.05 -3.86
CA MET A 410 13.91 -0.61 -3.68
C MET A 410 13.31 0.12 -4.88
N HIS A 411 12.06 0.52 -4.75
CA HIS A 411 11.24 1.01 -5.85
C HIS A 411 11.14 2.55 -5.86
N ASN A 412 12.05 3.23 -5.20
CA ASN A 412 12.15 4.68 -5.19
C ASN A 412 12.72 5.25 -6.51
N LYS A 413 12.39 6.53 -6.78
CA LYS A 413 12.89 7.32 -7.92
C LYS A 413 13.24 8.73 -7.45
N ILE A 414 14.07 8.79 -6.42
CA ILE A 414 14.31 10.00 -5.63
C ILE A 414 15.67 10.60 -6.00
N VAL A 415 15.70 11.93 -6.16
CA VAL A 415 16.90 12.75 -6.10
C VAL A 415 16.75 13.72 -4.93
N ILE A 416 17.75 13.77 -4.06
CA ILE A 416 17.82 14.73 -2.95
C ILE A 416 19.09 15.53 -3.16
N ALA A 417 18.97 16.82 -3.40
CA ALA A 417 20.12 17.69 -3.58
C ALA A 417 20.22 18.70 -2.44
N ASP A 418 21.47 18.97 -2.04
CA ASP A 418 21.85 20.09 -1.19
C ASP A 418 20.99 20.27 0.08
N ALA A 419 20.58 19.18 0.74
CA ALA A 419 19.63 19.19 1.86
C ALA A 419 20.03 20.07 3.07
N ASP A 420 21.27 20.56 3.12
CA ASP A 420 21.76 21.49 4.15
C ASP A 420 21.85 22.96 3.70
N TYR A 421 21.47 23.26 2.46
CA TYR A 421 21.61 24.57 1.82
C TYR A 421 20.24 25.05 1.32
N PRO A 422 19.52 25.90 2.07
CA PRO A 422 18.14 26.23 1.75
C PRO A 422 17.96 26.91 0.38
N GLU A 423 18.99 27.59 -0.13
CA GLU A 423 18.99 28.26 -1.42
C GLU A 423 19.08 27.34 -2.64
N SER A 424 19.48 26.08 -2.46
CA SER A 424 19.64 25.10 -3.55
C SER A 424 19.06 23.73 -3.24
N ALA A 425 18.52 23.53 -2.03
CA ALA A 425 17.89 22.28 -1.63
C ALA A 425 16.68 21.96 -2.52
N PHE A 426 16.63 20.73 -3.05
CA PHE A 426 15.45 20.23 -3.72
C PHE A 426 15.31 18.71 -3.58
N VAL A 427 14.06 18.25 -3.75
CA VAL A 427 13.73 16.84 -3.95
C VAL A 427 13.08 16.69 -5.32
N LEU A 428 13.53 15.73 -6.12
CA LEU A 428 12.82 15.26 -7.31
C LEU A 428 12.31 13.84 -7.06
N THR A 429 11.03 13.60 -7.32
CA THR A 429 10.41 12.28 -7.25
C THR A 429 9.29 12.14 -8.29
N GLY A 430 8.51 11.08 -8.22
CA GLY A 430 7.36 10.80 -9.06
C GLY A 430 7.30 9.33 -9.46
N SER A 431 6.63 9.05 -10.57
CA SER A 431 6.42 7.69 -11.04
C SER A 431 7.53 7.15 -11.95
N THR A 432 8.49 8.00 -12.33
CA THR A 432 9.35 7.79 -13.51
C THR A 432 10.64 7.05 -13.20
N ASN A 433 10.82 5.84 -13.76
CA ASN A 433 12.12 5.16 -13.75
C ASN A 433 13.14 5.89 -14.62
N MET A 434 14.42 5.83 -14.27
CA MET A 434 15.53 6.46 -15.02
C MET A 434 15.96 5.62 -16.24
N THR A 435 14.97 5.10 -16.97
CA THR A 435 15.16 4.31 -18.18
C THR A 435 14.64 5.03 -19.42
N THR A 436 15.25 4.76 -20.56
CA THR A 436 14.89 5.41 -21.84
C THR A 436 13.42 5.19 -22.22
N GLY A 437 12.84 4.03 -21.90
CA GLY A 437 11.42 3.75 -22.15
C GLY A 437 10.50 4.62 -21.30
N ASN A 438 10.74 4.65 -19.99
CA ASN A 438 9.93 5.44 -19.05
C ASN A 438 10.02 6.94 -19.29
N LEU A 439 11.19 7.44 -19.68
CA LEU A 439 11.43 8.87 -19.89
C LEU A 439 10.88 9.42 -21.21
N ASN A 440 10.68 8.55 -22.21
CA ASN A 440 10.35 8.99 -23.58
C ASN A 440 9.02 8.45 -24.14
N THR A 441 8.51 7.33 -23.60
CA THR A 441 7.38 6.61 -24.19
C THR A 441 6.23 6.47 -23.20
N ASP A 442 6.53 6.00 -21.98
CA ASP A 442 5.52 5.71 -20.97
C ASP A 442 4.96 7.00 -20.37
N LYS A 443 3.71 6.97 -19.93
CA LYS A 443 3.02 8.10 -19.29
C LYS A 443 3.43 8.14 -17.83
N ASN A 444 4.13 9.20 -17.44
CA ASN A 444 4.71 9.39 -16.14
C ASN A 444 4.64 10.86 -15.71
N ASN A 445 4.79 11.06 -14.41
CA ASN A 445 4.96 12.38 -13.81
C ASN A 445 6.29 12.47 -13.07
N VAL A 446 6.82 13.69 -13.03
CA VAL A 446 7.99 14.11 -12.26
C VAL A 446 7.61 15.37 -11.51
N ILE A 447 7.88 15.40 -10.21
CA ILE A 447 7.66 16.55 -9.36
C ILE A 447 8.96 16.95 -8.67
N VAL A 448 9.23 18.26 -8.61
CA VAL A 448 10.39 18.83 -7.93
C VAL A 448 9.92 19.84 -6.89
N LEU A 449 10.39 19.68 -5.65
CA LEU A 449 10.11 20.58 -4.53
C LEU A 449 11.41 21.24 -4.08
N GLU A 450 11.52 22.55 -4.27
CA GLU A 450 12.67 23.34 -3.80
C GLU A 450 12.51 23.70 -2.31
N ASP A 451 12.76 22.72 -1.43
CA ASP A 451 12.62 22.92 0.01
C ASP A 451 13.59 22.08 0.85
N GLN A 452 14.23 22.75 1.81
CA GLN A 452 15.20 22.13 2.72
C GLN A 452 14.56 21.14 3.71
N SER A 453 13.38 21.46 4.25
CA SER A 453 12.75 20.62 5.27
C SER A 453 12.37 19.27 4.69
N ILE A 454 11.75 19.26 3.52
CA ILE A 454 11.38 18.01 2.84
C ILE A 454 12.61 17.27 2.32
N ALA A 455 13.64 17.98 1.81
CA ALA A 455 14.92 17.35 1.43
C ALA A 455 15.58 16.63 2.61
N ARG A 456 15.53 17.21 3.82
CA ARG A 456 16.01 16.55 5.04
C ARG A 456 15.14 15.37 5.45
N GLY A 457 13.82 15.46 5.28
CA GLY A 457 12.89 14.35 5.51
C GLY A 457 13.20 13.15 4.62
N TYR A 458 13.36 13.37 3.31
CA TYR A 458 13.80 12.34 2.37
C TYR A 458 15.21 11.81 2.69
N ARG A 459 16.13 12.66 3.18
CA ARG A 459 17.48 12.22 3.56
C ARG A 459 17.46 11.29 4.78
N LEU A 460 16.52 11.44 5.71
CA LEU A 460 16.35 10.48 6.81
C LEU A 460 16.00 9.09 6.30
N GLU A 461 15.00 8.99 5.41
CA GLU A 461 14.66 7.72 4.74
C GLU A 461 15.87 7.15 3.97
N PHE A 462 16.56 7.99 3.21
CA PHE A 462 17.76 7.56 2.48
C PHE A 462 18.81 7.00 3.44
N ASN A 463 19.06 7.66 4.58
CA ASN A 463 20.04 7.23 5.56
C ASN A 463 19.65 5.91 6.25
N GLU A 464 18.35 5.64 6.43
CA GLU A 464 17.89 4.33 6.93
C GLU A 464 18.22 3.21 5.93
N MET A 465 17.97 3.42 4.63
CA MET A 465 18.37 2.48 3.59
C MET A 465 19.90 2.40 3.42
N TRP A 466 20.63 3.50 3.63
CA TRP A 466 22.08 3.56 3.53
C TRP A 466 22.81 2.95 4.74
N GLY A 467 22.15 2.94 5.90
CA GLY A 467 22.70 2.49 7.19
C GLY A 467 23.61 3.50 7.90
N SER A 468 23.86 4.69 7.33
CA SER A 468 24.68 5.72 7.96
C SER A 468 24.37 7.14 7.48
N ASP A 469 24.89 8.15 8.19
CA ASP A 469 24.80 9.57 7.78
C ASP A 469 25.95 10.01 6.87
N GLY A 470 26.95 9.14 6.64
CA GLY A 470 28.17 9.48 5.91
C GLY A 470 28.18 9.00 4.46
N MET A 471 29.32 9.19 3.79
CA MET A 471 29.55 8.78 2.40
C MET A 471 29.73 7.25 2.21
N VAL A 472 29.77 6.47 3.28
CA VAL A 472 30.01 5.03 3.21
C VAL A 472 28.78 4.30 3.74
N PRO A 473 28.17 3.38 2.96
CA PRO A 473 27.03 2.62 3.45
C PRO A 473 27.46 1.67 4.57
N ASP A 474 26.53 1.37 5.47
CA ASP A 474 26.72 0.40 6.54
C ASP A 474 25.66 -0.69 6.44
N ASP A 475 26.01 -1.78 5.76
CA ASP A 475 25.14 -2.95 5.54
C ASP A 475 24.55 -3.51 6.84
N SER A 476 25.24 -3.35 7.99
CA SER A 476 24.77 -3.89 9.26
C SER A 476 23.66 -3.07 9.90
N ASN A 477 23.54 -1.80 9.52
CA ASN A 477 22.53 -0.87 10.00
C ASN A 477 21.50 -0.49 8.92
N SER A 478 21.78 -0.82 7.66
CA SER A 478 20.91 -0.61 6.51
C SER A 478 19.60 -1.41 6.67
N LYS A 479 18.48 -0.74 6.40
CA LYS A 479 17.14 -1.32 6.49
C LYS A 479 16.36 -1.04 5.21
N PHE A 480 15.71 -2.07 4.68
CA PHE A 480 14.85 -1.99 3.50
C PHE A 480 13.53 -2.69 3.78
N GLY A 481 12.49 -2.32 3.03
CA GLY A 481 11.20 -2.99 3.12
C GLY A 481 10.68 -3.05 4.58
N PRO A 482 10.19 -4.21 5.04
CA PRO A 482 9.59 -4.34 6.38
C PRO A 482 10.51 -4.04 7.58
N ASP A 483 11.83 -3.98 7.38
CA ASP A 483 12.79 -3.72 8.46
C ASP A 483 12.88 -2.22 8.84
N LYS A 484 12.29 -1.34 8.02
CA LYS A 484 12.26 0.10 8.25
C LYS A 484 11.36 0.49 9.42
N SER A 485 11.60 1.69 9.95
CA SER A 485 10.93 2.25 11.12
C SER A 485 10.21 3.55 10.79
N ILE A 486 9.22 3.95 11.59
CA ILE A 486 8.51 5.22 11.38
C ILE A 486 9.36 6.35 11.96
N ASN A 487 10.29 6.88 11.15
CA ASN A 487 11.33 7.81 11.58
C ASN A 487 11.43 9.11 10.77
N THR A 488 10.49 9.37 9.86
CA THR A 488 10.47 10.58 9.04
C THR A 488 9.34 11.53 9.47
N PRO A 489 9.46 12.85 9.21
CA PRO A 489 8.35 13.77 9.39
C PRO A 489 7.27 13.53 8.34
N LYS A 490 6.01 13.52 8.80
CA LYS A 490 4.84 13.34 7.92
C LYS A 490 4.31 14.64 7.33
N LYS A 491 4.55 15.80 7.95
CA LYS A 491 3.92 17.08 7.58
C LYS A 491 4.94 18.19 7.33
N PHE A 492 4.72 18.93 6.25
CA PHE A 492 5.55 20.04 5.81
C PHE A 492 4.67 21.21 5.31
N ILE A 493 5.26 22.41 5.25
CA ILE A 493 4.70 23.56 4.54
C ILE A 493 5.73 23.99 3.50
N ILE A 494 5.40 23.86 2.22
CA ILE A 494 6.28 24.09 1.08
C ILE A 494 5.72 25.24 0.24
N GLY A 495 6.40 26.39 0.21
CA GLY A 495 5.90 27.56 -0.54
C GLY A 495 4.57 28.12 -0.01
N GLY A 496 4.14 27.71 1.18
CA GLY A 496 2.82 28.01 1.75
C GLY A 496 1.79 26.89 1.61
N SER A 497 2.06 25.87 0.79
CA SER A 497 1.18 24.72 0.57
C SER A 497 1.48 23.61 1.60
N PRO A 498 0.46 23.07 2.29
CA PRO A 498 0.63 21.88 3.11
C PRO A 498 1.01 20.68 2.23
N VAL A 499 2.02 19.93 2.67
CA VAL A 499 2.47 18.71 2.01
C VAL A 499 2.65 17.61 3.05
N GLU A 500 2.08 16.44 2.79
CA GLU A 500 2.32 15.23 3.55
C GLU A 500 3.23 14.26 2.79
N LEU A 501 4.05 13.51 3.53
CA LEU A 501 5.02 12.55 3.00
C LEU A 501 4.91 11.23 3.75
N TYR A 502 4.85 10.14 2.99
CA TYR A 502 4.77 8.78 3.52
C TYR A 502 5.73 7.85 2.77
N PHE A 503 6.44 7.02 3.52
CA PHE A 503 7.27 5.94 2.99
C PHE A 503 6.67 4.57 3.33
N SER A 504 6.56 3.72 2.32
CA SER A 504 6.18 2.32 2.54
C SER A 504 7.42 1.44 2.73
N PRO A 505 7.32 0.37 3.53
CA PRO A 505 6.10 -0.16 4.17
C PRO A 505 5.83 0.34 5.61
N SER A 506 6.63 1.26 6.14
CA SER A 506 6.56 1.65 7.56
C SER A 506 5.39 2.59 7.90
N ASP A 507 5.02 3.52 7.00
CA ASP A 507 4.24 4.69 7.41
C ASP A 507 2.72 4.54 7.32
N GLY A 508 2.21 3.41 6.79
CA GLY A 508 0.79 3.20 6.57
C GLY A 508 0.25 4.00 5.37
N THR A 509 0.99 4.00 4.25
CA THR A 509 0.73 4.85 3.08
C THR A 509 -0.67 4.63 2.49
N THR A 510 -1.11 3.37 2.38
CA THR A 510 -2.45 3.05 1.86
C THR A 510 -3.55 3.69 2.70
N SER A 511 -3.37 3.76 4.02
CA SER A 511 -4.31 4.44 4.93
C SER A 511 -4.43 5.93 4.64
N ALA A 512 -3.30 6.58 4.36
CA ALA A 512 -3.27 8.00 4.00
C ALA A 512 -3.96 8.24 2.65
N ILE A 513 -3.75 7.34 1.67
CA ILE A 513 -4.46 7.37 0.38
C ILE A 513 -5.96 7.25 0.61
N ARG A 514 -6.39 6.22 1.33
CA ARG A 514 -7.80 5.97 1.63
C ARG A 514 -8.45 7.17 2.31
N LYS A 515 -7.82 7.71 3.35
CA LYS A 515 -8.34 8.88 4.08
C LYS A 515 -8.53 10.09 3.18
N THR A 516 -7.63 10.29 2.22
CA THR A 516 -7.71 11.39 1.24
C THR A 516 -8.82 11.14 0.21
N ILE A 517 -9.06 9.89 -0.18
CA ILE A 517 -10.22 9.54 -1.02
C ILE A 517 -11.52 9.86 -0.29
N GLU A 518 -11.61 9.49 0.99
CA GLU A 518 -12.78 9.73 1.86
C GLU A 518 -13.04 11.24 2.14
N THR A 519 -12.17 12.16 1.72
CA THR A 519 -12.46 13.61 1.77
C THR A 519 -13.09 14.16 0.50
N THR A 520 -13.37 13.33 -0.52
CA THR A 520 -13.90 13.79 -1.80
C THR A 520 -15.31 14.37 -1.66
N ASP A 521 -15.46 15.68 -1.87
CA ASP A 521 -16.76 16.35 -1.84
C ASP A 521 -17.36 16.54 -3.25
N TYR A 522 -16.53 16.69 -4.29
CA TYR A 522 -16.96 17.11 -5.63
C TYR A 522 -16.42 16.25 -6.77
N SER A 523 -15.13 15.93 -6.78
CA SER A 523 -14.53 15.25 -7.92
C SER A 523 -13.30 14.45 -7.53
N MET A 524 -13.14 13.27 -8.12
CA MET A 524 -11.93 12.48 -7.98
C MET A 524 -11.47 11.96 -9.33
N PHE A 525 -10.19 12.15 -9.64
CA PHE A 525 -9.54 11.64 -10.84
C PHE A 525 -8.34 10.80 -10.47
N PHE A 526 -8.10 9.66 -11.13
CA PHE A 526 -6.91 8.84 -10.84
C PHE A 526 -6.33 8.17 -12.08
N ALA A 527 -5.00 8.02 -12.11
CA ALA A 527 -4.30 7.33 -13.18
C ALA A 527 -3.22 6.43 -12.58
N LEU A 528 -3.39 5.11 -12.75
CA LEU A 528 -2.64 4.09 -12.02
C LEU A 528 -2.10 3.02 -12.95
N LEU A 529 -0.84 2.63 -12.73
CA LEU A 529 -0.28 1.43 -13.35
C LEU A 529 -1.00 0.17 -12.84
N ALA A 530 -0.93 -0.06 -11.53
CA ALA A 530 -1.50 -1.23 -10.87
C ALA A 530 -2.38 -0.82 -9.69
N PHE A 531 -3.57 -1.43 -9.61
CA PHE A 531 -4.54 -1.20 -8.55
C PHE A 531 -5.19 -2.53 -8.16
N THR A 532 -4.81 -3.04 -6.98
CA THR A 532 -5.22 -4.35 -6.44
C THR A 532 -5.56 -4.30 -4.94
N ARG A 533 -5.95 -3.13 -4.42
CA ARG A 533 -6.29 -2.92 -3.01
C ARG A 533 -7.79 -2.73 -2.87
N ASP A 534 -8.48 -3.77 -2.41
CA ASP A 534 -9.93 -3.79 -2.24
C ASP A 534 -10.43 -2.60 -1.38
N ASP A 535 -9.70 -2.24 -0.32
CA ASP A 535 -10.08 -1.16 0.59
C ASP A 535 -10.00 0.25 -0.03
N LEU A 536 -9.12 0.46 -1.00
CA LEU A 536 -9.08 1.69 -1.78
C LEU A 536 -10.19 1.72 -2.84
N ALA A 537 -10.53 0.57 -3.45
CA ALA A 537 -11.65 0.47 -4.37
C ALA A 537 -12.98 0.71 -3.64
N ASP A 538 -13.16 0.10 -2.47
CA ASP A 538 -14.32 0.31 -1.60
C ASP A 538 -14.49 1.79 -1.22
N ALA A 539 -13.39 2.49 -0.91
CA ALA A 539 -13.44 3.93 -0.63
C ALA A 539 -13.92 4.74 -1.84
N ILE A 540 -13.40 4.48 -3.05
CA ILE A 540 -13.87 5.14 -4.28
C ILE A 540 -15.35 4.86 -4.53
N ILE A 541 -15.77 3.62 -4.35
CA ILE A 541 -17.17 3.21 -4.55
C ILE A 541 -18.07 3.91 -3.53
N ALA A 542 -17.64 4.04 -2.28
CA ALA A 542 -18.38 4.72 -1.23
C ALA A 542 -18.60 6.21 -1.53
N GLU A 543 -17.63 6.88 -2.15
CA GLU A 543 -17.74 8.28 -2.58
C GLU A 543 -18.56 8.48 -3.86
N THR A 544 -18.91 7.40 -4.55
CA THR A 544 -19.75 7.50 -5.76
C THR A 544 -21.18 7.89 -5.37
N SER A 545 -21.61 9.06 -5.86
CA SER A 545 -22.94 9.60 -5.59
C SER A 545 -23.55 10.23 -6.84
N PHE A 546 -24.76 10.77 -6.72
CA PHE A 546 -25.35 11.54 -7.83
C PHE A 546 -24.54 12.80 -8.16
N PHE A 547 -23.77 13.34 -7.21
CA PHE A 547 -23.03 14.60 -7.36
C PHE A 547 -21.53 14.42 -7.54
N VAL A 548 -21.00 13.23 -7.22
CA VAL A 548 -19.58 12.89 -7.30
C VAL A 548 -19.46 11.63 -8.15
N THR A 549 -18.74 11.73 -9.26
CA THR A 549 -18.42 10.57 -10.11
C THR A 549 -16.91 10.49 -10.21
N PRO A 550 -16.26 9.59 -9.45
CA PRO A 550 -14.84 9.32 -9.63
C PRO A 550 -14.58 8.81 -11.05
N THR A 551 -13.52 9.34 -11.68
CA THR A 551 -13.10 8.94 -13.04
C THR A 551 -11.64 8.49 -13.03
N GLY A 552 -11.34 7.34 -13.62
CA GLY A 552 -10.03 6.72 -13.52
C GLY A 552 -9.45 6.19 -14.83
N ALA A 553 -8.14 5.97 -14.86
CA ALA A 553 -7.47 5.18 -15.90
C ALA A 553 -6.52 4.16 -15.27
N ILE A 554 -6.55 2.90 -15.75
CA ILE A 554 -5.74 1.78 -15.22
C ILE A 554 -5.01 1.07 -16.37
N GLU A 555 -3.72 0.77 -16.20
CA GLU A 555 -2.94 -0.05 -17.14
C GLU A 555 -3.22 -1.55 -16.94
N GLU A 556 -2.99 -2.06 -15.73
CA GLU A 556 -3.04 -3.49 -15.41
C GLU A 556 -4.46 -3.96 -15.05
N GLU A 557 -5.39 -3.92 -16.02
CA GLU A 557 -6.80 -4.32 -15.80
C GLU A 557 -7.02 -5.84 -15.64
N ASN A 558 -6.11 -6.67 -16.15
CA ASN A 558 -6.29 -8.13 -16.29
C ASN A 558 -5.33 -8.94 -15.41
N VAL A 559 -4.70 -8.32 -14.41
CA VAL A 559 -3.89 -9.02 -13.40
C VAL A 559 -4.79 -9.60 -12.31
N THR A 560 -4.34 -10.68 -11.67
CA THR A 560 -5.05 -11.27 -10.52
C THR A 560 -5.22 -10.23 -9.43
N GLY A 561 -6.46 -9.99 -8.99
CA GLY A 561 -6.78 -8.99 -7.97
C GLY A 561 -6.91 -7.56 -8.50
N SER A 562 -6.92 -7.32 -9.82
CA SER A 562 -7.15 -5.98 -10.36
C SER A 562 -8.54 -5.46 -9.99
N GLU A 563 -8.62 -4.21 -9.50
CA GLU A 563 -9.86 -3.54 -9.12
C GLU A 563 -10.63 -2.94 -10.30
N PHE A 564 -10.10 -3.04 -11.52
CA PHE A 564 -10.73 -2.46 -12.71
C PHE A 564 -12.17 -2.95 -12.90
N THR A 565 -12.41 -4.26 -12.82
CA THR A 565 -13.77 -4.81 -13.01
C THR A 565 -14.68 -4.49 -11.82
N THR A 566 -14.15 -4.50 -10.59
CA THR A 566 -14.91 -4.15 -9.38
C THR A 566 -15.46 -2.72 -9.48
N LEU A 567 -14.60 -1.76 -9.82
CA LEU A 567 -14.99 -0.36 -10.02
C LEU A 567 -15.98 -0.21 -11.17
N LEU A 568 -15.74 -0.94 -12.27
CA LEU A 568 -16.60 -0.91 -13.44
C LEU A 568 -18.03 -1.39 -13.11
N ASP A 569 -18.14 -2.50 -12.38
CA ASP A 569 -19.41 -3.11 -11.98
C ASP A 569 -20.15 -2.26 -10.93
N ALA A 570 -19.41 -1.48 -10.12
CA ALA A 570 -19.95 -0.52 -9.17
C ALA A 570 -20.40 0.81 -9.82
N GLY A 571 -20.17 0.99 -11.13
CA GLY A 571 -20.58 2.19 -11.87
C GLY A 571 -19.57 3.34 -11.88
N VAL A 572 -18.37 3.15 -11.33
CA VAL A 572 -17.27 4.12 -11.39
C VAL A 572 -16.76 4.23 -12.82
N GLU A 573 -16.54 5.44 -13.34
CA GLU A 573 -16.04 5.66 -14.70
C GLU A 573 -14.54 5.32 -14.76
N VAL A 574 -14.17 4.17 -15.34
CA VAL A 574 -12.77 3.74 -15.38
C VAL A 574 -12.37 3.26 -16.78
N TYR A 575 -11.26 3.81 -17.26
CA TYR A 575 -10.73 3.58 -18.60
C TYR A 575 -9.53 2.64 -18.56
N SER A 576 -9.51 1.71 -19.51
CA SER A 576 -8.37 0.82 -19.68
C SER A 576 -7.34 1.43 -20.60
N HIS A 577 -6.08 1.50 -20.15
CA HIS A 577 -4.95 1.82 -21.00
C HIS A 577 -4.30 0.57 -21.63
N GLN A 578 -4.76 -0.64 -21.27
CA GLN A 578 -4.11 -1.87 -21.71
C GLN A 578 -4.10 -2.00 -23.24
N GLY A 579 -2.91 -2.22 -23.80
CA GLY A 579 -2.70 -2.41 -25.23
C GLY A 579 -2.60 -1.11 -26.04
N ILE A 580 -2.64 0.05 -25.38
CA ILE A 580 -2.24 1.35 -25.95
C ILE A 580 -0.70 1.46 -25.91
N SER A 581 -0.11 2.24 -26.80
CA SER A 581 1.36 2.30 -26.93
C SER A 581 2.02 3.04 -25.76
N GLY A 582 3.08 2.42 -25.22
CA GLY A 582 3.69 2.86 -23.96
C GLY A 582 2.85 2.42 -22.76
N SER A 583 3.43 2.34 -21.57
CA SER A 583 2.64 2.02 -20.37
C SER A 583 2.06 3.28 -19.75
N LEU A 584 0.84 3.21 -19.25
CA LEU A 584 0.34 4.14 -18.24
C LEU A 584 1.06 3.81 -16.93
N HIS A 585 2.13 4.54 -16.65
CA HIS A 585 3.01 4.28 -15.51
C HIS A 585 2.83 5.30 -14.38
N HIS A 586 1.77 6.11 -14.43
CA HIS A 586 1.39 7.00 -13.34
C HIS A 586 1.02 6.24 -12.06
N LYS A 587 1.13 6.94 -10.93
CA LYS A 587 0.60 6.58 -9.61
C LYS A 587 0.11 7.87 -8.96
N TYR A 588 -1.02 8.40 -9.45
CA TYR A 588 -1.56 9.61 -8.88
C TYR A 588 -3.08 9.60 -8.79
N ALA A 589 -3.59 10.42 -7.87
CA ALA A 589 -4.98 10.84 -7.81
C ALA A 589 -5.09 12.35 -7.57
N VAL A 590 -6.20 12.95 -8.01
CA VAL A 590 -6.55 14.36 -7.82
C VAL A 590 -7.94 14.40 -7.19
N VAL A 591 -8.03 15.00 -6.00
CA VAL A 591 -9.28 15.19 -5.26
C VAL A 591 -9.68 16.66 -5.32
N ASP A 592 -10.95 16.90 -5.59
CA ASP A 592 -11.63 18.19 -5.52
C ASP A 592 -11.00 19.35 -6.30
N HIS A 593 -10.37 19.02 -7.44
CA HIS A 593 -9.77 20.00 -8.35
C HIS A 593 -10.68 21.21 -8.67
N VAL A 594 -12.00 20.99 -8.77
CA VAL A 594 -12.97 22.00 -9.23
C VAL A 594 -13.36 23.04 -8.18
N GLU A 595 -13.08 22.80 -6.89
CA GLU A 595 -13.51 23.67 -5.79
C GLU A 595 -12.35 24.02 -4.84
N PRO A 596 -11.74 25.20 -4.96
CA PRO A 596 -10.61 25.61 -4.12
C PRO A 596 -10.89 25.64 -2.61
N LEU A 597 -12.16 25.68 -2.19
CA LEU A 597 -12.54 25.69 -0.78
C LEU A 597 -12.70 24.29 -0.15
N SER A 598 -12.61 23.21 -0.94
CA SER A 598 -12.68 21.82 -0.46
C SER A 598 -11.32 21.13 -0.45
N ASP A 599 -10.25 21.89 -0.22
CA ASP A 599 -8.88 21.37 -0.06
C ASP A 599 -8.39 20.50 -1.25
N PRO A 600 -8.26 21.08 -2.46
CA PRO A 600 -7.81 20.31 -3.63
C PRO A 600 -6.46 19.64 -3.37
N THR A 601 -6.45 18.32 -3.52
CA THR A 601 -5.31 17.49 -3.11
C THR A 601 -4.81 16.62 -4.24
N VAL A 602 -3.49 16.55 -4.41
CA VAL A 602 -2.82 15.61 -5.33
C VAL A 602 -2.07 14.57 -4.53
N ILE A 603 -2.35 13.31 -4.81
CA ILE A 603 -1.58 12.16 -4.33
C ILE A 603 -0.65 11.76 -5.47
N THR A 604 0.67 11.66 -5.26
CA THR A 604 1.59 11.16 -6.28
C THR A 604 2.85 10.55 -5.68
N GLY A 605 3.51 9.65 -6.42
CA GLY A 605 4.77 9.05 -5.99
C GLY A 605 5.13 7.81 -6.79
N SER A 606 5.81 6.88 -6.12
CA SER A 606 6.19 5.59 -6.70
C SER A 606 5.24 4.44 -6.35
N HIS A 607 4.42 4.62 -5.30
CA HIS A 607 3.54 3.62 -4.70
C HIS A 607 2.36 3.24 -5.60
N ASN A 608 2.38 2.01 -6.13
CA ASN A 608 1.20 1.40 -6.74
C ASN A 608 0.14 1.14 -5.68
N TRP A 609 -1.14 1.10 -6.04
CA TRP A 609 -2.20 0.79 -5.08
C TRP A 609 -2.33 -0.73 -4.91
N SER A 610 -1.29 -1.36 -4.38
CA SER A 610 -1.13 -2.82 -4.25
C SER A 610 -0.57 -3.21 -2.87
N SER A 611 -0.82 -4.45 -2.43
CA SER A 611 -0.28 -4.95 -1.16
C SER A 611 1.24 -5.05 -1.14
N SER A 612 1.90 -5.28 -2.28
CA SER A 612 3.37 -5.30 -2.36
C SER A 612 3.97 -3.91 -2.12
N ALA A 613 3.32 -2.86 -2.61
CA ALA A 613 3.73 -1.49 -2.37
C ALA A 613 3.57 -1.13 -0.89
N GLU A 614 2.49 -1.58 -0.23
CA GLU A 614 2.27 -1.33 1.20
C GLU A 614 3.16 -2.13 2.12
N ASN A 615 3.46 -3.39 1.80
CA ASN A 615 4.04 -4.32 2.77
C ASN A 615 5.49 -4.73 2.48
N THR A 616 6.07 -4.38 1.33
CA THR A 616 7.37 -4.96 0.91
C THR A 616 8.30 -3.98 0.20
N ASN A 617 7.77 -3.19 -0.73
CA ASN A 617 8.59 -2.30 -1.55
C ASN A 617 9.01 -1.05 -0.75
N ASP A 618 10.20 -0.52 -1.06
CA ASP A 618 10.55 0.84 -0.64
C ASP A 618 9.92 1.84 -1.62
N GLU A 619 8.94 2.60 -1.15
CA GLU A 619 8.19 3.57 -1.95
C GLU A 619 8.11 4.91 -1.22
N ASN A 620 7.83 5.98 -1.95
CA ASN A 620 7.49 7.28 -1.39
C ASN A 620 6.20 7.83 -2.03
N THR A 621 5.40 8.52 -1.23
CA THR A 621 4.13 9.14 -1.66
C THR A 621 3.98 10.52 -1.05
N LEU A 622 3.64 11.49 -1.88
CA LEU A 622 3.34 12.86 -1.52
C LEU A 622 1.84 13.12 -1.59
N PHE A 623 1.33 13.88 -0.63
CA PHE A 623 -0.02 14.44 -0.61
C PHE A 623 0.11 15.96 -0.59
N ILE A 624 -0.34 16.62 -1.65
CA ILE A 624 -0.08 18.05 -1.86
C ILE A 624 -1.42 18.77 -1.88
N HIS A 625 -1.67 19.53 -0.83
CA HIS A 625 -2.88 20.33 -0.62
C HIS A 625 -2.70 21.69 -1.32
N ASP A 626 -2.88 21.69 -2.64
CA ASP A 626 -2.61 22.84 -3.49
C ASP A 626 -3.47 22.81 -4.77
N ALA A 627 -4.41 23.76 -4.87
CA ALA A 627 -5.29 23.93 -6.02
C ALA A 627 -4.52 24.14 -7.34
N ARG A 628 -3.36 24.80 -7.31
CA ARG A 628 -2.52 25.01 -8.49
C ARG A 628 -1.95 23.68 -8.96
N VAL A 629 -1.43 22.85 -8.04
CA VAL A 629 -0.87 21.52 -8.37
C VAL A 629 -1.97 20.58 -8.87
N ALA A 630 -3.14 20.57 -8.20
CA ALA A 630 -4.32 19.82 -8.64
C ALA A 630 -4.74 20.20 -10.07
N ASN A 631 -4.73 21.49 -10.41
CA ASN A 631 -4.97 21.99 -11.75
C ASN A 631 -3.96 21.46 -12.80
N LEU A 632 -2.67 21.29 -12.45
CA LEU A 632 -1.67 20.76 -13.38
C LEU A 632 -1.90 19.27 -13.67
N TYR A 633 -2.18 18.48 -12.62
CA TYR A 633 -2.47 17.05 -12.78
C TYR A 633 -3.81 16.81 -13.49
N TYR A 634 -4.82 17.66 -13.27
CA TYR A 634 -6.08 17.54 -14.01
C TYR A 634 -5.92 17.77 -15.52
N GLN A 635 -5.11 18.75 -15.93
CA GLN A 635 -4.77 18.94 -17.34
C GLN A 635 -4.08 17.71 -17.94
N GLU A 636 -3.20 17.05 -17.19
CA GLU A 636 -2.62 15.78 -17.62
C GLU A 636 -3.67 14.70 -17.75
N PHE A 637 -4.53 14.51 -16.75
CA PHE A 637 -5.57 13.49 -16.79
C PHE A 637 -6.47 13.62 -18.03
N LYS A 638 -6.92 14.85 -18.34
CA LYS A 638 -7.71 15.10 -19.55
C LYS A 638 -6.91 14.87 -20.83
N GLY A 639 -5.63 15.26 -20.85
CA GLY A 639 -4.72 14.98 -21.95
C GLY A 639 -4.45 13.49 -22.16
N LEU A 640 -4.41 12.70 -21.07
CA LEU A 640 -4.27 11.25 -21.08
C LEU A 640 -5.49 10.61 -21.76
N LEU A 641 -6.70 10.92 -21.30
CA LEU A 641 -7.93 10.37 -21.89
C LEU A 641 -8.07 10.72 -23.39
N GLN A 642 -7.71 11.96 -23.78
CA GLN A 642 -7.65 12.34 -25.19
C GLN A 642 -6.64 11.51 -25.98
N SER A 643 -5.46 11.23 -25.39
CA SER A 643 -4.42 10.42 -26.04
C SER A 643 -4.82 8.95 -26.19
N MET A 644 -5.69 8.46 -25.31
CA MET A 644 -6.31 7.13 -25.39
C MET A 644 -7.42 7.07 -26.44
N GLY A 645 -7.80 8.21 -27.03
CA GLY A 645 -8.89 8.30 -27.98
C GLY A 645 -10.24 8.09 -27.32
N VAL A 646 -10.41 8.55 -26.09
CA VAL A 646 -11.72 8.64 -25.45
C VAL A 646 -12.47 9.77 -26.15
N ASP A 647 -13.30 9.42 -27.12
CA ASP A 647 -14.24 10.35 -27.74
C ASP A 647 -15.57 10.21 -26.99
N SER A 648 -16.12 11.33 -26.51
CA SER A 648 -17.42 11.40 -25.83
C SER A 648 -18.36 12.40 -26.52
N VAL A 649 -19.67 12.11 -26.45
CA VAL A 649 -20.75 13.09 -26.59
C VAL A 649 -21.26 13.36 -25.19
N GLU A 650 -21.27 14.63 -24.80
CA GLU A 650 -21.79 15.10 -23.52
C GLU A 650 -23.06 15.94 -23.75
N ASP A 651 -23.91 16.05 -22.73
CA ASP A 651 -25.06 16.96 -22.76
C ASP A 651 -24.68 18.41 -22.42
N GLU A 652 -25.65 19.33 -22.44
CA GLU A 652 -25.42 20.75 -22.14
C GLU A 652 -24.91 21.00 -20.70
N GLU A 653 -25.00 19.99 -19.83
CA GLU A 653 -24.55 20.01 -18.45
C GLU A 653 -23.19 19.28 -18.27
N GLY A 654 -22.59 18.79 -19.35
CA GLY A 654 -21.30 18.09 -19.35
C GLY A 654 -21.40 16.61 -18.94
N LYS A 655 -22.62 16.06 -18.84
CA LYS A 655 -22.80 14.64 -18.49
C LYS A 655 -22.58 13.75 -19.71
N LEU A 656 -21.83 12.67 -19.53
CA LEU A 656 -21.58 11.66 -20.55
C LEU A 656 -22.90 11.10 -21.11
N ILE A 657 -23.11 11.23 -22.43
CA ILE A 657 -24.23 10.59 -23.15
C ILE A 657 -23.77 9.30 -23.85
N LEU A 658 -22.63 9.35 -24.55
CA LEU A 658 -22.05 8.22 -25.27
C LEU A 658 -20.54 8.44 -25.37
N SER A 659 -19.71 7.50 -24.93
CA SER A 659 -18.28 7.48 -25.25
C SER A 659 -17.88 6.18 -25.95
N ILE A 660 -16.79 6.25 -26.72
CA ILE A 660 -16.07 5.06 -27.16
C ILE A 660 -14.58 5.22 -26.96
N TYR A 661 -13.90 4.12 -26.64
CA TYR A 661 -12.45 4.05 -26.54
C TYR A 661 -11.94 2.61 -26.76
N PRO A 662 -10.66 2.39 -27.13
CA PRO A 662 -9.78 3.40 -27.70
C PRO A 662 -10.30 3.86 -29.07
N ASN A 663 -9.93 5.07 -29.50
CA ASN A 663 -10.23 5.55 -30.84
C ASN A 663 -9.04 6.33 -31.42
N PRO A 664 -8.27 5.76 -32.36
CA PRO A 664 -8.57 4.60 -33.20
C PRO A 664 -8.46 3.24 -32.51
N ALA A 665 -9.17 2.24 -33.05
CA ALA A 665 -9.16 0.86 -32.55
C ALA A 665 -8.93 -0.19 -33.64
N THR A 666 -8.35 -1.33 -33.26
CA THR A 666 -7.99 -2.43 -34.18
C THR A 666 -8.93 -3.63 -34.11
N SER A 667 -9.36 -4.02 -32.90
CA SER A 667 -10.11 -5.28 -32.71
C SER A 667 -11.35 -5.16 -31.83
N ARG A 668 -11.35 -4.22 -30.88
CA ARG A 668 -12.48 -3.95 -30.01
C ARG A 668 -12.54 -2.46 -29.68
N VAL A 669 -13.74 -1.99 -29.37
CA VAL A 669 -13.97 -0.72 -28.70
C VAL A 669 -14.85 -0.96 -27.47
N PHE A 670 -14.51 -0.31 -26.38
CA PHE A 670 -15.37 -0.14 -25.23
C PHE A 670 -16.29 1.03 -25.51
N MET A 671 -17.56 0.85 -25.19
CA MET A 671 -18.60 1.85 -25.33
C MET A 671 -19.30 2.02 -23.99
N GLU A 672 -19.50 3.26 -23.60
CA GLU A 672 -20.32 3.64 -22.45
C GLU A 672 -21.44 4.56 -22.90
N VAL A 673 -22.64 4.38 -22.34
CA VAL A 673 -23.86 5.12 -22.69
C VAL A 673 -24.61 5.56 -21.45
N ASP A 674 -25.25 6.73 -21.50
CA ASP A 674 -26.18 7.15 -20.44
C ASP A 674 -27.33 6.11 -20.32
N GLU A 675 -27.77 5.86 -19.09
CA GLU A 675 -28.83 4.88 -18.78
C GLU A 675 -30.11 5.12 -19.61
N LYS A 676 -30.41 6.36 -20.00
CA LYS A 676 -31.56 6.70 -20.84
C LYS A 676 -31.49 6.09 -22.24
N LEU A 677 -30.31 5.70 -22.72
CA LEU A 677 -30.11 5.03 -24.00
C LEU A 677 -30.27 3.51 -23.92
N LEU A 678 -30.45 2.92 -22.73
CA LEU A 678 -30.68 1.49 -22.59
C LEU A 678 -31.98 1.07 -23.30
N GLY A 679 -31.89 -0.01 -24.07
CA GLY A 679 -32.93 -0.50 -24.95
C GLY A 679 -32.95 0.13 -26.35
N GLU A 680 -32.09 1.13 -26.61
CA GLU A 680 -31.94 1.70 -27.95
C GLU A 680 -30.95 0.93 -28.84
N MET A 681 -31.07 1.16 -30.15
CA MET A 681 -30.18 0.60 -31.15
C MET A 681 -29.16 1.66 -31.60
N ILE A 682 -27.88 1.42 -31.36
CA ILE A 682 -26.80 2.17 -31.99
C ILE A 682 -26.50 1.56 -33.36
N SER A 683 -26.51 2.40 -34.38
CA SER A 683 -26.11 2.07 -35.74
C SER A 683 -24.70 2.60 -36.00
N ILE A 684 -23.79 1.71 -36.37
CA ILE A 684 -22.45 2.06 -36.88
C ILE A 684 -22.53 2.14 -38.40
N LYS A 685 -22.19 3.30 -38.97
CA LYS A 685 -22.27 3.58 -40.40
C LYS A 685 -20.89 3.92 -40.95
N ASP A 686 -20.59 3.51 -42.18
CA ASP A 686 -19.38 3.97 -42.88
C ASP A 686 -19.50 5.42 -43.36
N ILE A 687 -18.43 5.99 -43.94
CA ILE A 687 -18.39 7.38 -44.45
C ILE A 687 -19.51 7.67 -45.48
N SER A 688 -20.00 6.65 -46.18
CA SER A 688 -21.07 6.80 -47.17
C SER A 688 -22.47 6.79 -46.55
N GLY A 689 -22.57 6.65 -45.22
CA GLY A 689 -23.82 6.55 -44.47
C GLY A 689 -24.44 5.15 -44.51
N ARG A 690 -23.74 4.15 -45.05
CA ARG A 690 -24.22 2.76 -45.07
C ARG A 690 -23.98 2.13 -43.70
N GLU A 691 -25.05 1.60 -43.12
CA GLU A 691 -24.98 0.82 -41.88
C GLU A 691 -24.17 -0.46 -42.09
N VAL A 692 -23.18 -0.65 -41.22
CA VAL A 692 -22.28 -1.82 -41.23
C VAL A 692 -22.50 -2.71 -40.00
N MET A 693 -23.02 -2.16 -38.91
CA MET A 693 -23.30 -2.88 -37.67
C MET A 693 -24.43 -2.19 -36.91
N GLN A 694 -25.19 -2.98 -36.14
CA GLN A 694 -26.15 -2.50 -35.16
C GLN A 694 -25.90 -3.17 -33.81
N ILE A 695 -26.09 -2.40 -32.75
CA ILE A 695 -25.83 -2.81 -31.37
C ILE A 695 -27.05 -2.42 -30.55
N LEU A 696 -27.63 -3.40 -29.85
CA LEU A 696 -28.66 -3.14 -28.86
C LEU A 696 -27.98 -2.80 -27.53
N LEU A 697 -28.29 -1.63 -26.98
CA LEU A 697 -27.74 -1.16 -25.71
C LEU A 697 -28.47 -1.84 -24.54
N ASN A 698 -28.00 -3.02 -24.13
CA ASN A 698 -28.58 -3.72 -22.98
C ASN A 698 -27.89 -3.37 -21.66
N ASN A 699 -26.66 -2.84 -21.74
CA ASN A 699 -25.82 -2.50 -20.61
C ASN A 699 -25.28 -1.08 -20.81
N ILE A 700 -25.07 -0.36 -19.70
CA ILE A 700 -24.43 0.98 -19.69
C ILE A 700 -23.06 0.90 -20.35
N ARG A 701 -22.36 -0.22 -20.17
CA ARG A 701 -21.03 -0.48 -20.72
C ARG A 701 -21.03 -1.74 -21.58
N SER A 702 -20.41 -1.66 -22.74
CA SER A 702 -20.35 -2.76 -23.70
C SER A 702 -18.99 -2.82 -24.38
N THR A 703 -18.40 -4.02 -24.45
CA THR A 703 -17.27 -4.28 -25.35
C THR A 703 -17.80 -4.69 -26.72
N ILE A 704 -17.40 -3.98 -27.76
CA ILE A 704 -17.84 -4.17 -29.13
C ILE A 704 -16.67 -4.73 -29.92
N GLU A 705 -16.86 -5.93 -30.44
CA GLU A 705 -15.93 -6.57 -31.37
C GLU A 705 -16.00 -5.86 -32.72
N ILE A 706 -14.86 -5.37 -33.22
CA ILE A 706 -14.77 -4.65 -34.49
C ILE A 706 -13.70 -5.22 -35.43
N SER A 707 -13.05 -6.35 -35.13
CA SER A 707 -11.97 -6.89 -35.98
C SER A 707 -12.45 -7.32 -37.37
N HIS A 708 -13.76 -7.48 -37.55
CA HIS A 708 -14.39 -7.76 -38.84
C HIS A 708 -14.65 -6.50 -39.68
N LEU A 709 -14.49 -5.29 -39.13
CA LEU A 709 -14.61 -4.04 -39.87
C LEU A 709 -13.29 -3.76 -40.62
N ASN A 710 -13.39 -3.25 -41.85
CA ASN A 710 -12.19 -2.82 -42.58
C ASN A 710 -11.65 -1.51 -41.98
N SER A 711 -10.34 -1.29 -42.09
CA SER A 711 -9.72 -0.01 -41.74
C SER A 711 -10.45 1.16 -42.43
N GLY A 712 -10.85 2.16 -41.65
CA GLY A 712 -11.67 3.26 -42.15
C GLY A 712 -12.35 4.08 -41.06
N ILE A 713 -13.08 5.13 -41.46
CA ILE A 713 -13.86 5.97 -40.55
C ILE A 713 -15.33 5.51 -40.57
N TYR A 714 -15.90 5.43 -39.39
CA TYR A 714 -17.27 5.06 -39.11
C TYR A 714 -17.91 6.11 -38.20
N PHE A 715 -19.25 6.12 -38.14
CA PHE A 715 -20.04 7.02 -37.33
C PHE A 715 -21.10 6.22 -36.58
N LEU A 716 -21.13 6.40 -35.26
CA LEU A 716 -22.11 5.85 -34.35
C LEU A 716 -23.25 6.84 -34.23
N SER A 717 -24.48 6.35 -34.36
CA SER A 717 -25.69 7.16 -34.24
C SER A 717 -26.82 6.34 -33.64
N THR A 718 -27.61 6.94 -32.76
CA THR A 718 -28.95 6.46 -32.36
C THR A 718 -29.97 7.55 -32.64
N THR A 719 -31.26 7.19 -32.70
CA THR A 719 -32.37 8.12 -32.91
C THR A 719 -32.49 9.22 -31.87
N SER A 720 -31.91 9.00 -30.69
CA SER A 720 -32.02 9.90 -29.54
C SER A 720 -30.81 10.82 -29.36
N LEU A 721 -29.76 10.62 -30.17
CA LEU A 721 -28.60 11.52 -30.23
C LEU A 721 -28.76 12.49 -31.41
N SER A 722 -28.61 13.78 -31.14
CA SER A 722 -28.50 14.81 -32.18
C SER A 722 -27.16 14.79 -32.91
N GLU A 723 -26.13 14.25 -32.26
CA GLU A 723 -24.76 14.19 -32.78
C GLU A 723 -24.30 12.74 -32.99
N SER A 724 -23.45 12.53 -34.00
CA SER A 724 -22.88 11.22 -34.30
C SER A 724 -21.43 11.17 -33.85
N LEU A 725 -21.06 10.10 -33.15
CA LEU A 725 -19.71 9.93 -32.65
C LEU A 725 -18.84 9.19 -33.68
N ARG A 726 -17.62 9.69 -33.92
CA ARG A 726 -16.72 9.13 -34.94
C ARG A 726 -15.97 7.93 -34.37
N LEU A 727 -15.85 6.84 -35.14
CA LEU A 727 -14.97 5.70 -34.86
C LEU A 727 -13.96 5.53 -36.00
N SER A 728 -12.68 5.38 -35.66
CA SER A 728 -11.59 5.11 -36.60
C SER A 728 -11.08 3.69 -36.39
N VAL A 729 -11.28 2.81 -37.38
CA VAL A 729 -10.77 1.43 -37.36
C VAL A 729 -9.44 1.37 -38.11
N GLN A 730 -8.43 0.71 -37.53
CA GLN A 730 -7.09 0.54 -38.11
C GLN A 730 -6.84 -0.85 -38.70
#